data_AF-A0A937WBM1-F1
#
_entry.id   AF-A0A937WBM1-F1
#
_cell.length_a   1.000
_cell.length_b   1.000
_cell.length_c   1.000
_cell.angle_alpha   90.00
_cell.angle_beta   90.00
_cell.angle_gamma   90.00
#
_symmetry.space_group_name_H-M   'P 1'
#
loop_
_entity.id
_entity.type
_entity.pdbx_description
1 polymer ?
#
loop_
_entity_poly.entity_id
_entity_poly.type
_entity_poly.pdbx_seq_one_letter_code
_entity_poly.pdbx_strand_id
1 'polypeptide(L)'
;MARWQEGYMATESFALLPHCLLASFKIMLTKILVITIMLIISSIMSFPSLAKIYSEEIEQTIGFDNVYDISIDNVDGDIEIEAIENREEISVKVIKQIDALDENKGHESLIAKDYSKSIEIKQLRDNDRIIYKTEVPDTVPQGILSVRVNYYLSVPQDIAVVIRNGRGNVTIAGINGSQDIGAANGTVELRGILGQFQVIVVNGSIKGDIWLNGASEFSTTAGSIDLDILDTLSFPLTLDVTDGDINLRLPLEYSADLEAQCENGRVISEIPLTIENPPPTPSGGGEKQKSEAVLRGNFNDGGPLLKLSASNGDINIQAVSAEQADRKAEGESEKAEVEVPHTSDFPLPTSHFRLPSVEIVKAQTPPTIDGTLDERVWRKATRLSDFYLADGSTPADEFTEAYFLWDEDNVYIGVKAYDPQMPDIKISQTEFDSPVWEDDDIELLLDTNPKTQPKAEGVGERSEQYYHIAVNPIGTIFDQQVLRRHEPKHLGSSVEQILNTNQKETDVTWSSHCVVGTEIYPDFWSLEIAIPFKSVGEGIPSPSTQWGFNIHRKVQAQQEYIYWSPTYASDEDASWPHFPERFGTLRFVEEPTISMFEPPEQMRLDKIEIRGNETVSDAEILLIIDLKPSEIFNPEEIPAIRQTLEECGWFSKVITTLSSSDDSSTLIVEVVENPYVEVVDWSSSLSDGRVGNAHLTAGRVGNAHLTVKSLSIHGNTLFTSQQLTRYFNLRTGRLVTDQISTKCRLISELYHNRGYPLASVDYRVADGELNITVDEGRIKQIRLSGNNRIKRDEVIKLLNISEGDVYTSDTSEEQIFHMAAKLKRENRYFATLTDWQLDSAQKTLSIEIKEKPLGSIRPHPTVNFNRVHGLILGGGAEATTLFAGGGRFYGGASYGISSKSWNLQLGTEKWLFNRHRFTVGAQIHKLTDTNDFSLLSENEGLLASFLLGNAFEDYFERKGYEAWLKQQLTPSTAVRVRYADDKYSSLFINNDWSLLNPSMLKRGNPRIDDGRIRSITVSFEFDSRNVKRFDTRNFYTYPVPAGETQNGWQGYFSMEYAGRGLKGDFDFTLYKFYITRYNRLSSRQTFDFRVTGALSDAFLPAQRLSYLGGIGTLRGYEFKQFMGDNMLLLNAEYRLRFRRSGGSALVAFVDAGYTFQALHEVSAERSEHEEEIDLDNVHTDIGIGLQLGDDIHIDLAQSLEEDMGPALMLRLERIF
;
A
#
# COMPACT_ATOMS: atom_id res chain seq x y z
N MET A 1 42.37 -60.43 16.14
CA MET A 1 41.91 -59.98 17.47
C MET A 1 42.99 -60.08 18.58
N ALA A 2 44.29 -60.01 18.27
CA ALA A 2 45.37 -59.91 19.28
C ALA A 2 46.62 -59.14 18.78
N ARG A 3 46.41 -58.09 17.96
CA ARG A 3 47.46 -57.16 17.48
C ARG A 3 46.93 -55.72 17.36
N TRP A 4 46.05 -55.33 18.29
CA TRP A 4 45.39 -54.01 18.37
C TRP A 4 45.44 -53.48 19.81
N GLN A 5 46.56 -53.71 20.51
CA GLN A 5 46.71 -53.35 21.93
C GLN A 5 48.02 -52.61 22.27
N GLU A 6 48.69 -52.01 21.29
CA GLU A 6 49.78 -51.05 21.53
C GLU A 6 49.42 -49.75 20.79
N GLY A 7 48.80 -48.82 21.50
CA GLY A 7 48.30 -47.55 20.96
C GLY A 7 47.22 -46.90 21.82
N TYR A 8 47.36 -46.97 23.15
CA TYR A 8 46.46 -46.30 24.11
C TYR A 8 47.32 -45.43 25.04
N MET A 9 47.76 -44.27 24.53
CA MET A 9 48.36 -43.17 25.30
C MET A 9 47.99 -41.80 24.68
N ALA A 10 46.79 -41.67 24.09
CA ALA A 10 46.34 -40.41 23.47
C ALA A 10 44.96 -39.93 23.97
N THR A 11 44.41 -40.56 25.01
CA THR A 11 43.07 -40.25 25.54
C THR A 11 43.06 -39.33 26.75
N GLU A 12 44.21 -39.01 27.35
CA GLU A 12 44.26 -38.12 28.53
C GLU A 12 44.34 -36.63 28.16
N SER A 13 44.95 -36.27 27.02
CA SER A 13 45.06 -34.88 26.56
C SER A 13 43.71 -34.22 26.21
N PHE A 14 42.70 -35.03 25.83
CA PHE A 14 41.37 -34.54 25.45
C PHE A 14 40.45 -34.22 26.65
N ALA A 15 40.77 -34.75 27.84
CA ALA A 15 39.99 -34.49 29.06
C ALA A 15 40.29 -33.12 29.69
N LEU A 16 41.50 -32.58 29.44
CA LEU A 16 41.94 -31.28 29.98
C LEU A 16 41.55 -30.09 29.09
N LEU A 17 41.49 -30.27 27.76
CA LEU A 17 41.15 -29.21 26.80
C LEU A 17 39.82 -28.48 27.12
N PRO A 18 38.70 -29.16 27.43
CA PRO A 18 37.44 -28.50 27.75
C PRO A 18 37.50 -27.67 29.03
N HIS A 19 38.24 -28.13 30.05
CA HIS A 19 38.38 -27.42 31.32
C HIS A 19 39.20 -26.13 31.16
N CYS A 20 40.31 -26.18 30.41
CA CYS A 20 41.10 -25.00 30.12
C CYS A 20 40.31 -24.00 29.25
N LEU A 21 39.61 -24.47 28.22
CA LEU A 21 38.77 -23.63 27.37
C LEU A 21 37.64 -22.93 28.13
N LEU A 22 36.95 -23.64 29.02
CA LEU A 22 35.86 -23.06 29.82
C LEU A 22 36.34 -21.99 30.80
N ALA A 23 37.53 -22.17 31.39
CA ALA A 23 38.13 -21.18 32.27
C ALA A 23 38.59 -19.93 31.48
N SER A 24 39.37 -20.10 30.40
CA SER A 24 39.81 -18.99 29.53
C SER A 24 38.61 -18.23 28.94
N PHE A 25 37.57 -18.94 28.51
CA PHE A 25 36.35 -18.33 27.97
C PHE A 25 35.57 -17.54 29.02
N LYS A 26 35.39 -18.07 30.24
CA LYS A 26 34.72 -17.34 31.34
C LYS A 26 35.47 -16.07 31.73
N ILE A 27 36.80 -16.11 31.71
CA ILE A 27 37.64 -14.96 32.07
C ILE A 27 37.57 -13.88 30.99
N MET A 28 37.78 -14.25 29.73
CA MET A 28 37.68 -13.32 28.60
C MET A 28 36.27 -12.72 28.51
N LEU A 29 35.24 -13.53 28.75
CA LEU A 29 33.85 -13.06 28.82
C LEU A 29 33.64 -12.08 29.97
N THR A 30 34.24 -12.31 31.14
CA THR A 30 34.14 -11.36 32.26
C THR A 30 34.84 -10.04 31.94
N LYS A 31 36.07 -10.05 31.38
CA LYS A 31 36.81 -8.84 30.98
C LYS A 31 36.06 -8.08 29.89
N ILE A 32 35.61 -8.76 28.84
CA ILE A 32 34.80 -8.15 27.77
C ILE A 32 33.47 -7.67 28.30
N LEU A 33 32.75 -8.43 29.13
CA LEU A 33 31.45 -8.00 29.66
C LEU A 33 31.60 -6.74 30.51
N VAL A 34 32.63 -6.65 31.36
CA VAL A 34 32.91 -5.45 32.16
C VAL A 34 33.28 -4.26 31.27
N ILE A 35 34.15 -4.45 30.27
CA ILE A 35 34.57 -3.39 29.35
C ILE A 35 33.43 -2.98 28.41
N THR A 36 32.61 -3.93 27.95
CA THR A 36 31.41 -3.71 27.12
C THR A 36 30.34 -3.01 27.93
N ILE A 37 30.09 -3.41 29.18
CA ILE A 37 29.19 -2.70 30.09
C ILE A 37 29.74 -1.32 30.38
N MET A 38 31.07 -1.14 30.56
CA MET A 38 31.66 0.20 30.70
C MET A 38 31.57 1.04 29.43
N LEU A 39 31.64 0.44 28.24
CA LEU A 39 31.45 1.12 26.95
C LEU A 39 29.99 1.42 26.65
N ILE A 40 29.06 0.54 27.06
CA ILE A 40 27.62 0.77 26.99
C ILE A 40 27.25 1.86 28.01
N ILE A 41 27.76 1.77 29.23
CA ILE A 41 27.56 2.80 30.26
C ILE A 41 28.30 4.08 29.90
N SER A 42 29.49 4.07 29.28
CA SER A 42 30.17 5.29 28.81
C SER A 42 29.59 5.81 27.51
N SER A 43 28.98 4.99 26.65
CA SER A 43 28.22 5.50 25.50
C SER A 43 26.84 6.03 25.93
N ILE A 44 26.29 5.55 27.05
CA ILE A 44 25.08 6.09 27.67
C ILE A 44 25.40 7.29 28.59
N MET A 45 26.58 7.34 29.24
CA MET A 45 26.96 8.35 30.25
C MET A 45 28.08 9.32 29.81
N SER A 46 28.83 9.03 28.73
CA SER A 46 29.86 9.90 28.13
C SER A 46 29.45 10.46 26.76
N PHE A 47 28.17 10.40 26.43
CA PHE A 47 27.57 11.46 25.62
C PHE A 47 26.89 12.47 26.57
N PRO A 48 27.57 13.55 27.01
CA PRO A 48 26.92 14.83 26.78
C PRO A 48 26.66 14.90 25.26
N SER A 49 25.55 15.45 24.80
CA SER A 49 25.25 15.57 23.36
C SER A 49 26.47 16.05 22.53
N LEU A 50 27.26 15.12 21.96
CA LEU A 50 28.50 15.36 21.17
C LEU A 50 28.20 15.49 19.68
N ALA A 51 27.01 15.08 19.25
CA ALA A 51 26.47 15.53 17.98
C ALA A 51 25.94 16.94 18.21
N LYS A 52 26.60 17.94 17.62
CA LYS A 52 25.95 19.23 17.47
C LYS A 52 25.02 19.11 16.27
N ILE A 53 23.73 18.99 16.56
CA ILE A 53 22.70 18.95 15.55
C ILE A 53 22.67 20.32 14.89
N TYR A 54 23.08 20.39 13.63
CA TYR A 54 22.78 21.54 12.79
C TYR A 54 21.43 21.27 12.14
N SER A 55 20.42 22.04 12.54
CA SER A 55 19.10 22.06 11.92
C SER A 55 19.01 23.31 11.04
N GLU A 56 18.87 23.10 9.74
CA GLU A 56 18.33 24.15 8.87
C GLU A 56 16.84 23.88 8.71
N GLU A 57 16.04 24.83 9.17
CA GLU A 57 14.60 24.79 8.99
C GLU A 57 14.26 25.60 7.74
N ILE A 58 13.61 24.94 6.80
CA ILE A 58 12.98 25.57 5.66
C ILE A 58 11.49 25.52 5.96
N GLU A 59 10.96 26.68 6.31
CA GLU A 59 9.51 26.85 6.41
C GLU A 59 9.05 27.50 5.12
N GLN A 60 8.11 26.83 4.49
CA GLN A 60 7.42 27.34 3.34
C GLN A 60 5.93 27.24 3.60
N THR A 61 5.26 28.34 3.30
CA THR A 61 3.82 28.41 3.26
C THR A 61 3.43 28.55 1.80
N ILE A 62 2.57 27.66 1.34
CA ILE A 62 2.05 27.67 -0.02
C ILE A 62 0.54 27.84 0.12
N GLY A 63 -0.02 28.80 -0.62
CA GLY A 63 -1.47 28.92 -0.73
C GLY A 63 -2.05 27.63 -1.29
N PHE A 64 -3.14 27.19 -0.70
CA PHE A 64 -3.83 25.97 -1.08
C PHE A 64 -4.62 26.10 -2.40
N ASP A 65 -4.36 27.10 -3.23
CA ASP A 65 -5.06 27.32 -4.50
C ASP A 65 -4.87 26.11 -5.45
N ASN A 66 -5.83 25.18 -5.51
CA ASN A 66 -5.79 23.96 -6.33
C ASN A 66 -4.58 23.04 -6.03
N VAL A 67 -4.48 22.46 -4.83
CA VAL A 67 -3.50 21.39 -4.56
C VAL A 67 -4.19 20.23 -3.86
N TYR A 68 -4.48 19.16 -4.61
CA TYR A 68 -5.22 17.99 -4.13
C TYR A 68 -4.32 16.75 -3.89
N ASP A 69 -3.05 16.81 -4.31
CA ASP A 69 -2.04 15.75 -4.11
C ASP A 69 -0.72 16.32 -3.59
N ILE A 70 -0.22 15.72 -2.50
CA ILE A 70 1.15 15.91 -2.04
C ILE A 70 1.93 14.62 -2.23
N SER A 71 3.03 14.74 -2.96
CA SER A 71 4.00 13.67 -3.09
C SER A 71 5.30 14.00 -2.39
N ILE A 72 5.77 13.08 -1.53
CA ILE A 72 7.06 13.19 -0.86
C ILE A 72 7.92 12.00 -1.26
N ASP A 73 8.98 12.26 -2.01
CA ASP A 73 10.05 11.31 -2.30
C ASP A 73 11.26 11.66 -1.43
N ASN A 74 11.42 10.91 -0.34
CA ASN A 74 12.45 11.14 0.66
C ASN A 74 13.40 9.95 0.80
N VAL A 75 14.67 10.26 1.05
CA VAL A 75 15.73 9.27 1.17
C VAL A 75 15.89 8.78 2.62
N ASP A 76 15.90 9.70 3.58
CA ASP A 76 16.09 9.42 5.02
C ASP A 76 15.52 10.56 5.87
N GLY A 77 14.69 10.22 6.85
CA GLY A 77 14.01 11.17 7.73
C GLY A 77 12.57 10.75 7.99
N ASP A 78 12.06 11.18 9.14
CA ASP A 78 10.66 10.94 9.49
C ASP A 78 9.78 11.88 8.67
N ILE A 79 8.66 11.34 8.21
CA ILE A 79 7.63 12.12 7.53
C ILE A 79 6.44 12.12 8.48
N GLU A 80 6.11 13.30 8.95
CA GLU A 80 4.94 13.55 9.77
C GLU A 80 4.05 14.50 9.00
N ILE A 81 2.88 14.01 8.64
CA ILE A 81 1.86 14.82 8.01
C ILE A 81 0.68 14.83 8.97
N GLU A 82 0.37 16.02 9.46
CA GLU A 82 -0.74 16.24 10.37
C GLU A 82 -1.70 17.20 9.68
N ALA A 83 -2.96 16.82 9.62
CA ALA A 83 -3.98 17.73 9.14
C ALA A 83 -4.36 18.74 10.23
N ILE A 84 -4.55 20.01 9.84
CA ILE A 84 -5.00 21.07 10.74
C ILE A 84 -6.32 21.65 10.22
N GLU A 85 -7.36 21.63 11.06
CA GLU A 85 -8.66 22.23 10.74
C GLU A 85 -8.52 23.72 10.37
N ASN A 86 -9.24 24.16 9.33
CA ASN A 86 -9.36 25.57 8.89
C ASN A 86 -8.06 26.23 8.42
N ARG A 87 -7.15 25.47 7.80
CA ARG A 87 -5.89 26.00 7.24
C ARG A 87 -5.97 26.07 5.71
N GLU A 88 -6.02 27.27 5.13
CA GLU A 88 -5.99 27.51 3.66
C GLU A 88 -4.54 27.55 3.09
N GLU A 89 -3.58 27.07 3.88
CA GLU A 89 -2.18 27.14 3.54
C GLU A 89 -1.49 25.83 3.90
N ILE A 90 -0.83 25.21 2.94
CA ILE A 90 0.05 24.09 3.23
C ILE A 90 1.33 24.65 3.84
N SER A 91 1.56 24.33 5.11
CA SER A 91 2.80 24.66 5.78
C SER A 91 3.70 23.46 5.78
N VAL A 92 4.77 23.59 5.01
CA VAL A 92 5.81 22.57 4.96
C VAL A 92 6.99 23.09 5.74
N LYS A 93 7.24 22.44 6.87
CA LYS A 93 8.46 22.59 7.63
C LYS A 93 9.37 21.42 7.29
N VAL A 94 10.37 21.69 6.46
CA VAL A 94 11.44 20.74 6.20
C VAL A 94 12.59 21.04 7.16
N ILE A 95 12.87 20.11 8.05
CA ILE A 95 14.03 20.19 8.93
C ILE A 95 15.13 19.32 8.33
N LYS A 96 16.11 19.98 7.70
CA LYS A 96 17.38 19.33 7.36
C LYS A 96 18.18 19.20 8.64
N GLN A 97 18.12 18.01 9.23
CA GLN A 97 18.87 17.68 10.41
C GLN A 97 20.16 17.00 10.01
N ILE A 98 21.26 17.71 10.19
CA ILE A 98 22.58 17.23 9.86
C ILE A 98 23.33 17.02 11.17
N ASP A 99 23.52 15.76 11.52
CA ASP A 99 24.35 15.40 12.65
C ASP A 99 25.80 15.54 12.21
N ALA A 100 26.58 16.39 12.88
CA ALA A 100 28.01 16.55 12.63
C ALA A 100 28.81 16.32 13.92
N LEU A 101 30.05 15.84 13.77
CA LEU A 101 31.00 15.67 14.88
C LEU A 101 31.39 17.05 15.46
N ASP A 102 31.33 17.22 16.79
CA ASP A 102 31.78 18.43 17.51
C ASP A 102 33.26 18.25 17.93
N GLU A 103 34.18 18.87 17.20
CA GLU A 103 35.63 18.84 17.50
C GLU A 103 36.17 20.21 17.96
N ASN A 104 35.57 21.36 17.58
CA ASN A 104 35.96 22.69 18.05
C ASN A 104 34.80 23.71 18.03
N LYS A 105 34.59 24.39 19.17
CA LYS A 105 33.61 25.48 19.36
C LYS A 105 33.82 26.64 18.35
N GLY A 106 33.19 26.57 17.18
CA GLY A 106 32.97 27.71 16.27
C GLY A 106 33.15 27.47 14.77
N HIS A 107 33.91 26.48 14.31
CA HIS A 107 34.19 26.27 12.87
C HIS A 107 33.19 25.31 12.18
N GLU A 108 32.56 24.41 12.92
CA GLU A 108 31.86 23.24 12.35
C GLU A 108 30.37 23.46 12.06
N SER A 109 29.76 24.49 12.65
CA SER A 109 28.47 24.99 12.20
C SER A 109 28.54 25.57 10.79
N LEU A 110 29.73 25.82 10.22
CA LEU A 110 29.91 26.24 8.83
C LEU A 110 29.90 25.06 7.84
N ILE A 111 30.45 23.88 8.20
CA ILE A 111 30.48 22.71 7.30
C ILE A 111 29.09 22.10 7.16
N ALA A 112 28.38 21.88 8.28
CA ALA A 112 27.00 21.41 8.25
C ALA A 112 26.08 22.44 7.55
N LYS A 113 26.33 23.74 7.77
CA LYS A 113 25.64 24.82 7.07
C LYS A 113 25.94 24.87 5.57
N ASP A 114 27.18 24.70 5.15
CA ASP A 114 27.52 24.69 3.73
C ASP A 114 27.04 23.43 3.03
N TYR A 115 27.05 22.27 3.72
CA TYR A 115 26.48 21.05 3.18
C TYR A 115 24.95 21.08 3.11
N SER A 116 24.27 21.71 4.07
CA SER A 116 22.82 21.90 4.03
C SER A 116 22.36 22.62 2.77
N LYS A 117 23.17 23.56 2.25
CA LYS A 117 22.92 24.26 0.97
C LYS A 117 23.01 23.36 -0.26
N SER A 118 23.71 22.22 -0.16
CA SER A 118 23.85 21.25 -1.26
C SER A 118 22.74 20.20 -1.28
N ILE A 119 22.00 20.04 -0.18
CA ILE A 119 20.79 19.21 -0.15
C ILE A 119 19.68 20.03 -0.80
N GLU A 120 19.26 19.62 -1.99
CA GLU A 120 18.18 20.29 -2.72
C GLU A 120 16.85 19.64 -2.35
N ILE A 121 15.92 20.47 -1.91
CA ILE A 121 14.51 20.10 -1.82
C ILE A 121 13.86 20.65 -3.08
N LYS A 122 13.71 19.80 -4.10
CA LYS A 122 13.03 20.19 -5.33
C LYS A 122 11.53 20.17 -5.07
N GLN A 123 10.94 21.35 -5.05
CA GLN A 123 9.51 21.50 -5.15
C GLN A 123 9.15 21.62 -6.63
N LEU A 124 8.40 20.65 -7.13
CA LEU A 124 7.77 20.72 -8.45
C LEU A 124 6.29 20.96 -8.21
N ARG A 125 5.72 21.95 -8.90
CA ARG A 125 4.28 22.18 -8.94
C ARG A 125 3.80 21.83 -10.33
N ASP A 126 2.86 20.91 -10.41
CA ASP A 126 2.17 20.51 -11.64
C ASP A 126 0.68 20.70 -11.38
N ASN A 127 0.14 21.87 -11.78
CA ASN A 127 -1.23 22.35 -11.51
C ASN A 127 -1.72 22.03 -10.09
N ASP A 128 -2.30 20.83 -9.93
CA ASP A 128 -3.05 20.30 -8.79
C ASP A 128 -2.20 19.44 -7.82
N ARG A 129 -0.90 19.27 -8.10
CA ARG A 129 0.02 18.41 -7.34
C ARG A 129 1.28 19.15 -6.92
N ILE A 130 1.66 18.97 -5.65
CA ILE A 130 2.96 19.40 -5.15
C ILE A 130 3.85 18.19 -4.88
N ILE A 131 5.00 18.15 -5.55
CA ILE A 131 6.00 17.11 -5.37
C ILE A 131 7.19 17.71 -4.63
N TYR A 132 7.46 17.19 -3.43
CA TYR A 132 8.69 17.38 -2.69
C TYR A 132 9.62 16.21 -2.93
N LYS A 133 10.72 16.49 -3.64
CA LYS A 133 11.78 15.52 -3.84
C LYS A 133 13.04 15.94 -3.11
N THR A 134 13.50 15.09 -2.19
CA THR A 134 14.79 15.26 -1.54
C THR A 134 15.89 14.72 -2.44
N GLU A 135 16.71 15.63 -2.99
CA GLU A 135 17.94 15.26 -3.67
C GLU A 135 19.13 15.50 -2.74
N VAL A 136 19.69 14.41 -2.23
CA VAL A 136 20.94 14.45 -1.47
C VAL A 136 22.09 14.17 -2.44
N PRO A 137 23.12 15.03 -2.51
CA PRO A 137 24.29 14.78 -3.34
C PRO A 137 24.97 13.46 -2.96
N ASP A 138 25.44 12.73 -3.97
CA ASP A 138 26.15 11.45 -3.78
C ASP A 138 27.41 11.61 -2.91
N THR A 139 28.03 12.80 -2.92
CA THR A 139 29.20 13.14 -2.14
C THR A 139 28.84 13.87 -0.84
N VAL A 140 28.99 13.17 0.29
CA VAL A 140 28.83 13.73 1.65
C VAL A 140 30.18 14.21 2.20
N PRO A 141 30.35 15.46 2.65
CA PRO A 141 31.57 15.98 3.26
C PRO A 141 31.98 15.21 4.53
N GLN A 142 33.28 15.05 4.74
CA GLN A 142 33.83 14.48 5.98
C GLN A 142 33.40 15.30 7.20
N GLY A 143 32.92 14.62 8.25
CA GLY A 143 32.41 15.24 9.48
C GLY A 143 30.88 15.20 9.62
N ILE A 144 30.13 14.96 8.53
CA ILE A 144 28.68 14.74 8.57
C ILE A 144 28.39 13.26 8.89
N LEU A 145 27.80 13.02 10.06
CA LEU A 145 27.43 11.71 10.59
C LEU A 145 26.09 11.23 10.07
N SER A 146 25.09 12.08 9.93
CA SER A 146 23.85 11.66 9.27
C SER A 146 23.11 12.84 8.72
N VAL A 147 22.34 12.58 7.67
CA VAL A 147 21.41 13.55 7.10
C VAL A 147 20.03 12.93 7.27
N ARG A 148 19.18 13.62 8.03
CA ARG A 148 17.75 13.39 8.03
C ARG A 148 17.09 14.61 7.42
N VAL A 149 16.20 14.40 6.48
CA VAL A 149 15.29 15.42 6.00
C VAL A 149 13.94 15.05 6.55
N ASN A 150 13.61 15.64 7.68
CA ASN A 150 12.32 15.40 8.31
C ASN A 150 11.32 16.37 7.68
N TYR A 151 10.21 15.81 7.24
CA TYR A 151 9.10 16.56 6.70
C TYR A 151 8.04 16.64 7.78
N TYR A 152 7.74 17.85 8.22
CA TYR A 152 6.60 18.15 9.05
C TYR A 152 5.67 18.98 8.18
N LEU A 153 4.62 18.33 7.72
CA LEU A 153 3.62 18.98 6.90
C LEU A 153 2.39 19.18 7.76
N SER A 154 1.97 20.42 7.84
CA SER A 154 0.63 20.75 8.27
C SER A 154 -0.18 21.09 7.05
N VAL A 155 -1.07 20.17 6.70
CA VAL A 155 -1.87 20.21 5.47
C VAL A 155 -3.34 20.40 5.83
N PRO A 156 -4.17 20.82 4.87
CA PRO A 156 -5.61 20.65 4.97
C PRO A 156 -5.96 19.17 5.10
N GLN A 157 -7.13 18.87 5.67
CA GLN A 157 -7.58 17.49 5.86
C GLN A 157 -7.74 16.77 4.52
N ASP A 158 -8.31 17.42 3.50
CA ASP A 158 -8.69 16.75 2.24
C ASP A 158 -7.55 16.77 1.20
N ILE A 159 -6.57 15.89 1.36
CA ILE A 159 -5.42 15.79 0.45
C ILE A 159 -4.97 14.34 0.23
N ALA A 160 -4.76 13.97 -1.04
CA ALA A 160 -4.11 12.72 -1.38
C ALA A 160 -2.62 12.78 -1.05
N VAL A 161 -2.08 11.69 -0.51
CA VAL A 161 -0.67 11.62 -0.11
C VAL A 161 0.02 10.45 -0.78
N VAL A 162 1.08 10.77 -1.51
CA VAL A 162 1.97 9.77 -2.13
C VAL A 162 3.35 9.86 -1.49
N ILE A 163 3.66 8.90 -0.62
CA ILE A 163 4.96 8.85 0.06
C ILE A 163 5.82 7.73 -0.52
N ARG A 164 7.04 8.08 -0.88
CA ARG A 164 8.14 7.14 -1.08
C ARG A 164 9.22 7.49 -0.08
N ASN A 165 9.34 6.67 0.96
CA ASN A 165 10.36 6.87 1.97
C ASN A 165 11.36 5.72 1.93
N GLY A 166 12.62 6.02 1.63
CA GLY A 166 13.69 5.04 1.78
C GLY A 166 13.83 4.60 3.24
N ARG A 167 13.66 5.54 4.16
CA ARG A 167 14.06 5.33 5.54
C ARG A 167 13.49 6.37 6.51
N GLY A 168 12.68 5.93 7.46
CA GLY A 168 12.09 6.83 8.46
C GLY A 168 10.76 6.26 8.89
N ASN A 169 10.22 6.74 10.02
CA ASN A 169 8.83 6.46 10.31
C ASN A 169 7.97 7.39 9.45
N VAL A 170 6.83 6.87 9.01
CA VAL A 170 5.82 7.67 8.33
C VAL A 170 4.66 7.72 9.28
N THR A 171 4.40 8.90 9.83
CA THR A 171 3.22 9.17 10.64
C THR A 171 2.32 10.06 9.83
N ILE A 172 1.10 9.61 9.63
CA ILE A 172 0.06 10.43 9.03
C ILE A 172 -1.10 10.49 10.02
N ALA A 173 -1.61 11.69 10.25
CA ALA A 173 -2.66 11.94 11.22
C ALA A 173 -3.74 12.86 10.65
N GLY A 174 -4.99 12.41 10.71
CA GLY A 174 -6.17 13.24 10.41
C GLY A 174 -6.33 13.66 8.94
N ILE A 175 -5.67 12.99 8.00
CA ILE A 175 -5.81 13.27 6.56
C ILE A 175 -6.95 12.43 5.96
N ASN A 176 -7.65 13.03 5.01
CA ASN A 176 -8.66 12.43 4.17
C ASN A 176 -8.18 12.37 2.72
N GLY A 177 -8.27 11.21 2.07
CA GLY A 177 -7.90 11.04 0.67
C GLY A 177 -7.01 9.80 0.45
N SER A 178 -6.72 9.48 -0.82
CA SER A 178 -5.94 8.29 -1.15
C SER A 178 -4.51 8.34 -0.58
N GLN A 179 -4.09 7.26 0.05
CA GLN A 179 -2.79 7.09 0.69
C GLN A 179 -1.97 6.03 -0.05
N ASP A 180 -1.01 6.48 -0.87
CA ASP A 180 -0.05 5.59 -1.52
C ASP A 180 1.31 5.68 -0.82
N ILE A 181 1.59 4.73 0.07
CA ILE A 181 2.74 4.75 0.97
C ILE A 181 3.66 3.57 0.66
N GLY A 182 4.84 3.89 0.13
CA GLY A 182 5.95 2.95 -0.04
C GLY A 182 7.07 3.24 0.96
N ALA A 183 7.36 2.31 1.86
CA ALA A 183 8.46 2.43 2.81
C ALA A 183 9.42 1.23 2.75
N ALA A 184 10.71 1.49 2.51
CA ALA A 184 11.69 0.41 2.52
C ALA A 184 12.09 -0.02 3.94
N ASN A 185 12.23 0.93 4.89
CA ASN A 185 12.57 0.64 6.29
C ASN A 185 11.96 1.65 7.27
N GLY A 186 10.99 1.20 8.07
CA GLY A 186 10.35 2.04 9.09
C GLY A 186 8.93 1.58 9.39
N THR A 187 8.38 2.08 10.50
CA THR A 187 6.97 1.84 10.83
C THR A 187 6.12 2.88 10.11
N VAL A 188 5.04 2.42 9.49
CA VAL A 188 3.96 3.29 9.01
C VAL A 188 2.90 3.32 10.12
N GLU A 189 2.62 4.52 10.61
CA GLU A 189 1.63 4.78 11.64
C GLU A 189 0.55 5.69 11.06
N LEU A 190 -0.66 5.15 11.00
CA LEU A 190 -1.84 5.84 10.48
C LEU A 190 -2.75 6.14 11.67
N ARG A 191 -3.08 7.41 11.91
CA ARG A 191 -3.89 7.82 13.07
C ARG A 191 -5.10 8.61 12.59
N GLY A 192 -6.28 8.05 12.78
CA GLY A 192 -7.54 8.65 12.36
C GLY A 192 -7.50 9.08 10.89
N ILE A 193 -7.05 8.20 10.02
CA ILE A 193 -6.96 8.47 8.58
C ILE A 193 -8.14 7.86 7.87
N LEU A 194 -8.61 8.60 6.90
CA LEU A 194 -9.77 8.35 6.11
C LEU A 194 -9.32 8.27 4.65
N GLY A 195 -9.25 7.08 4.05
CA GLY A 195 -9.00 7.00 2.63
C GLY A 195 -9.00 5.60 2.02
N GLN A 196 -8.57 5.58 0.75
CA GLN A 196 -8.13 4.36 0.09
C GLN A 196 -6.64 4.18 0.38
N PHE A 197 -6.23 3.01 0.83
CA PHE A 197 -4.85 2.77 1.21
C PHE A 197 -4.16 1.80 0.26
N GLN A 198 -2.97 2.18 -0.20
CA GLN A 198 -2.00 1.28 -0.79
C GLN A 198 -0.70 1.42 0.00
N VAL A 199 -0.52 0.56 1.01
CA VAL A 199 0.63 0.63 1.91
C VAL A 199 1.53 -0.59 1.74
N ILE A 200 2.73 -0.36 1.23
CA ILE A 200 3.74 -1.40 1.01
C ILE A 200 4.96 -1.09 1.86
N VAL A 201 5.25 -1.98 2.82
CA VAL A 201 6.41 -1.87 3.70
C VAL A 201 7.33 -3.07 3.53
N VAL A 202 8.59 -2.85 3.18
CA VAL A 202 9.53 -3.99 3.00
C VAL A 202 10.01 -4.52 4.36
N ASN A 203 10.54 -3.64 5.23
CA ASN A 203 10.98 -4.01 6.57
C ASN A 203 10.43 -3.03 7.62
N GLY A 204 9.33 -3.41 8.25
CA GLY A 204 8.64 -2.57 9.21
C GLY A 204 7.19 -3.01 9.41
N SER A 205 6.64 -2.60 10.54
CA SER A 205 5.23 -2.86 10.86
C SER A 205 4.36 -1.74 10.30
N ILE A 206 3.13 -2.10 9.98
CA ILE A 206 2.07 -1.15 9.71
C ILE A 206 1.16 -1.18 10.91
N LYS A 207 0.89 -0.01 11.50
CA LYS A 207 -0.08 0.10 12.57
C LYS A 207 -0.98 1.30 12.32
N GLY A 208 -2.24 1.16 12.69
CA GLY A 208 -3.09 2.33 12.65
C GLY A 208 -4.54 2.06 12.96
N ASP A 209 -5.19 3.16 13.30
CA ASP A 209 -6.62 3.29 13.41
C ASP A 209 -7.10 4.06 12.18
N ILE A 210 -7.87 3.36 11.35
CA ILE A 210 -8.22 3.82 10.00
C ILE A 210 -9.70 3.61 9.72
N TRP A 211 -10.13 4.37 8.75
CA TRP A 211 -11.43 4.37 8.16
C TRP A 211 -11.26 4.21 6.65
N LEU A 212 -12.13 3.42 6.01
CA LEU A 212 -12.00 3.03 4.60
C LEU A 212 -13.10 3.72 3.76
N ASN A 213 -12.79 4.19 2.54
CA ASN A 213 -13.75 4.64 1.50
C ASN A 213 -13.68 3.78 0.23
N GLY A 214 -12.76 2.81 0.18
CA GLY A 214 -12.41 2.16 -1.05
C GLY A 214 -11.51 0.95 -0.84
N ALA A 215 -11.30 0.23 -1.94
CA ALA A 215 -10.50 -0.98 -1.95
C ALA A 215 -9.06 -0.70 -1.48
N SER A 216 -8.67 -1.30 -0.36
CA SER A 216 -7.42 -0.98 0.32
C SER A 216 -6.51 -2.20 0.48
N GLU A 217 -5.22 -2.00 0.34
CA GLU A 217 -4.19 -3.03 0.43
C GLU A 217 -3.07 -2.60 1.40
N PHE A 218 -2.73 -3.50 2.30
CA PHE A 218 -1.61 -3.36 3.21
C PHE A 218 -0.73 -4.60 3.12
N SER A 219 0.55 -4.40 2.78
CA SER A 219 1.50 -5.50 2.69
C SER A 219 2.81 -5.24 3.41
N THR A 220 3.32 -6.27 4.10
CA THR A 220 4.68 -6.25 4.64
C THR A 220 5.43 -7.57 4.47
N THR A 221 6.73 -7.46 4.14
CA THR A 221 7.59 -8.66 4.00
C THR A 221 8.18 -9.10 5.34
N ALA A 222 8.57 -8.16 6.20
CA ALA A 222 9.15 -8.43 7.51
C ALA A 222 8.64 -7.40 8.53
N GLY A 223 7.56 -7.75 9.21
CA GLY A 223 6.81 -6.88 10.11
C GLY A 223 5.39 -7.38 10.32
N SER A 224 4.68 -6.77 11.25
CA SER A 224 3.28 -7.12 11.54
C SER A 224 2.35 -6.03 11.07
N ILE A 225 1.11 -6.40 10.76
CA ILE A 225 0.02 -5.46 10.48
C ILE A 225 -0.89 -5.46 11.72
N ASP A 226 -1.06 -4.30 12.34
CA ASP A 226 -1.95 -4.08 13.49
C ASP A 226 -2.93 -2.94 13.15
N LEU A 227 -4.11 -3.31 12.68
CA LEU A 227 -5.10 -2.35 12.19
C LEU A 227 -6.38 -2.42 13.02
N ASP A 228 -6.80 -1.24 13.48
CA ASP A 228 -8.12 -0.97 14.04
C ASP A 228 -8.96 -0.35 12.92
N ILE A 229 -9.92 -1.10 12.37
CA ILE A 229 -10.94 -0.51 11.50
C ILE A 229 -12.00 0.06 12.42
N LEU A 230 -12.22 1.37 12.33
CA LEU A 230 -13.02 2.10 13.31
C LEU A 230 -14.51 2.21 12.94
N ASP A 231 -14.90 1.88 11.70
CA ASP A 231 -16.29 1.94 11.21
C ASP A 231 -16.83 0.57 10.79
N THR A 232 -18.15 0.47 10.80
CA THR A 232 -19.00 -0.64 10.38
C THR A 232 -19.13 -0.78 8.86
N LEU A 233 -18.88 0.29 8.08
CA LEU A 233 -18.84 0.15 6.62
C LEU A 233 -17.65 -0.68 6.16
N SER A 234 -17.97 -1.62 5.29
CA SER A 234 -17.03 -2.54 4.71
C SER A 234 -16.67 -2.14 3.30
N PHE A 235 -15.37 -2.23 3.02
CA PHE A 235 -14.78 -2.07 1.69
C PHE A 235 -13.87 -3.25 1.43
N PRO A 236 -13.51 -3.55 0.17
CA PRO A 236 -12.52 -4.58 -0.09
C PRO A 236 -11.21 -4.26 0.65
N LEU A 237 -10.73 -5.17 1.47
CA LEU A 237 -9.53 -4.97 2.27
C LEU A 237 -8.62 -6.19 2.15
N THR A 238 -7.39 -5.97 1.68
CA THR A 238 -6.38 -7.02 1.57
C THR A 238 -5.22 -6.74 2.52
N LEU A 239 -4.95 -7.68 3.44
CA LEU A 239 -3.81 -7.64 4.35
C LEU A 239 -2.89 -8.83 4.07
N ASP A 240 -1.65 -8.56 3.65
CA ASP A 240 -0.68 -9.58 3.29
C ASP A 240 0.62 -9.47 4.09
N VAL A 241 0.99 -10.55 4.78
CA VAL A 241 2.23 -10.65 5.56
C VAL A 241 3.04 -11.88 5.18
N THR A 242 4.34 -11.70 4.92
CA THR A 242 5.26 -12.83 4.69
C THR A 242 5.87 -13.38 5.99
N ASP A 243 6.31 -12.52 6.90
CA ASP A 243 6.90 -12.87 8.20
C ASP A 243 6.44 -11.89 9.28
N GLY A 244 5.46 -12.31 10.07
CA GLY A 244 4.78 -11.51 11.09
C GLY A 244 3.27 -11.79 11.17
N ASP A 245 2.65 -11.29 12.23
CA ASP A 245 1.22 -11.49 12.49
C ASP A 245 0.33 -10.42 11.83
N ILE A 246 -0.92 -10.79 11.56
CA ILE A 246 -2.01 -9.87 11.23
C ILE A 246 -2.92 -9.79 12.46
N ASN A 247 -3.05 -8.59 13.03
CA ASN A 247 -4.01 -8.30 14.09
C ASN A 247 -5.00 -7.27 13.52
N LEU A 248 -6.19 -7.74 13.20
CA LEU A 248 -7.27 -6.91 12.67
C LEU A 248 -8.35 -6.81 13.72
N ARG A 249 -8.71 -5.59 14.10
CA ARG A 249 -9.84 -5.37 15.02
C ARG A 249 -10.94 -4.65 14.25
N LEU A 250 -12.14 -5.24 14.27
CA LEU A 250 -13.31 -4.78 13.52
C LEU A 250 -14.46 -4.50 14.52
N PRO A 251 -15.38 -3.59 14.19
CA PRO A 251 -16.62 -3.44 14.95
C PRO A 251 -17.48 -4.71 14.84
N LEU A 252 -18.31 -4.97 15.87
CA LEU A 252 -19.21 -6.13 15.89
C LEU A 252 -20.17 -6.18 14.70
N GLU A 253 -20.56 -5.01 14.16
CA GLU A 253 -21.51 -4.86 13.06
C GLU A 253 -20.83 -4.84 11.67
N TYR A 254 -19.50 -5.02 11.60
CA TYR A 254 -18.75 -5.04 10.35
C TYR A 254 -19.20 -6.20 9.45
N SER A 255 -19.73 -5.90 8.26
CA SER A 255 -20.33 -6.89 7.35
C SER A 255 -19.44 -7.14 6.14
N ALA A 256 -18.76 -8.29 6.06
CA ALA A 256 -17.79 -8.57 5.00
C ALA A 256 -17.71 -10.06 4.67
N ASP A 257 -17.38 -10.37 3.42
CA ASP A 257 -17.05 -11.73 3.01
C ASP A 257 -15.59 -11.99 3.36
N LEU A 258 -15.35 -12.86 4.33
CA LEU A 258 -14.00 -13.18 4.82
C LEU A 258 -13.37 -14.29 3.99
N GLU A 259 -12.16 -14.02 3.49
CA GLU A 259 -11.21 -15.02 3.04
C GLU A 259 -9.88 -14.86 3.79
N ALA A 260 -9.68 -15.63 4.86
CA ALA A 260 -8.44 -15.62 5.62
C ALA A 260 -7.68 -16.93 5.41
N GLN A 261 -6.37 -16.86 5.13
CA GLN A 261 -5.51 -18.02 4.96
C GLN A 261 -4.13 -17.84 5.59
N CYS A 262 -3.58 -18.91 6.15
CA CYS A 262 -2.19 -18.93 6.62
C CYS A 262 -1.47 -20.22 6.19
N GLU A 263 -0.19 -20.10 5.79
CA GLU A 263 0.63 -21.28 5.44
C GLU A 263 1.21 -21.95 6.70
N ASN A 264 1.81 -21.16 7.59
CA ASN A 264 2.41 -21.62 8.85
C ASN A 264 1.93 -20.76 10.04
N GLY A 265 0.64 -20.88 10.39
CA GLY A 265 0.04 -20.15 11.51
C GLY A 265 -1.38 -20.63 11.81
N ARG A 266 -2.15 -19.80 12.51
CA ARG A 266 -3.58 -20.04 12.80
C ARG A 266 -4.41 -18.83 12.42
N VAL A 267 -5.63 -19.07 11.96
CA VAL A 267 -6.66 -18.03 11.84
C VAL A 267 -7.59 -18.14 13.05
N ILE A 268 -7.74 -17.03 13.78
CA ILE A 268 -8.59 -16.90 14.96
C ILE A 268 -9.54 -15.73 14.72
N SER A 269 -10.85 -15.99 14.77
CA SER A 269 -11.87 -14.94 14.75
C SER A 269 -12.69 -14.97 16.03
N GLU A 270 -12.84 -13.82 16.67
CA GLU A 270 -13.75 -13.60 17.81
C GLU A 270 -15.13 -13.11 17.36
N ILE A 271 -15.29 -12.72 16.09
CA ILE A 271 -16.55 -12.27 15.48
C ILE A 271 -17.30 -13.48 14.92
N PRO A 272 -18.61 -13.65 15.21
CA PRO A 272 -19.42 -14.74 14.67
C PRO A 272 -19.47 -14.71 13.13
N LEU A 273 -19.39 -15.88 12.51
CA LEU A 273 -19.29 -16.02 11.06
C LEU A 273 -20.19 -17.14 10.53
N THR A 274 -20.89 -16.84 9.42
CA THR A 274 -21.72 -17.79 8.69
C THR A 274 -20.83 -18.52 7.67
N ILE A 275 -20.55 -19.79 7.91
CA ILE A 275 -19.58 -20.56 7.11
C ILE A 275 -20.27 -21.19 5.88
N GLU A 276 -19.74 -20.94 4.69
CA GLU A 276 -20.13 -21.69 3.49
C GLU A 276 -19.65 -23.15 3.60
N ASN A 277 -20.60 -24.08 3.79
CA ASN A 277 -20.41 -25.50 4.10
C ASN A 277 -19.96 -25.80 5.54
N PRO A 278 -20.90 -25.81 6.52
CA PRO A 278 -20.58 -26.21 7.88
C PRO A 278 -20.14 -27.69 7.91
N PRO A 279 -19.04 -28.05 8.61
CA PRO A 279 -18.75 -29.45 8.88
C PRO A 279 -19.91 -30.06 9.70
N PRO A 280 -20.20 -31.36 9.53
CA PRO A 280 -21.32 -32.00 10.21
C PRO A 280 -21.21 -31.83 11.73
N THR A 281 -22.25 -31.23 12.33
CA THR A 281 -22.28 -30.88 13.75
C THR A 281 -22.26 -32.12 14.64
N PRO A 282 -21.34 -32.22 15.62
CA PRO A 282 -21.50 -33.15 16.73
C PRO A 282 -22.52 -32.57 17.70
N SER A 283 -23.47 -33.40 18.11
CA SER A 283 -24.48 -33.06 19.11
C SER A 283 -23.85 -32.78 20.49
N GLY A 284 -23.84 -31.51 20.91
CA GLY A 284 -23.86 -31.12 22.32
C GLY A 284 -22.80 -30.09 22.75
N GLY A 285 -23.28 -28.97 23.31
CA GLY A 285 -22.56 -28.11 24.25
C GLY A 285 -21.64 -27.06 23.62
N GLY A 286 -21.89 -25.78 23.92
CA GLY A 286 -21.16 -24.65 23.35
C GLY A 286 -19.65 -24.70 23.62
N GLU A 287 -18.87 -24.56 22.55
CA GLU A 287 -17.43 -24.33 22.59
C GLU A 287 -17.01 -23.44 21.42
N LYS A 288 -16.01 -22.59 21.70
CA LYS A 288 -15.31 -21.72 20.74
C LYS A 288 -14.90 -22.51 19.48
N GLN A 289 -15.23 -21.97 18.31
CA GLN A 289 -14.94 -22.62 17.02
C GLN A 289 -13.41 -22.80 16.82
N LYS A 290 -13.03 -23.98 16.30
CA LYS A 290 -11.65 -24.46 16.19
C LYS A 290 -10.99 -24.03 14.86
N SER A 291 -9.90 -23.27 14.98
CA SER A 291 -8.66 -23.21 14.17
C SER A 291 -8.61 -24.07 12.88
N GLU A 292 -8.72 -23.40 11.73
CA GLU A 292 -8.29 -23.90 10.41
C GLU A 292 -7.19 -22.98 9.83
N ALA A 293 -6.39 -23.51 8.90
CA ALA A 293 -5.40 -22.74 8.13
C ALA A 293 -6.04 -21.85 7.06
N VAL A 294 -7.35 -22.06 6.81
CA VAL A 294 -8.17 -21.25 5.90
C VAL A 294 -9.52 -21.08 6.58
N LEU A 295 -10.04 -19.85 6.61
CA LEU A 295 -11.34 -19.52 7.15
C LEU A 295 -12.09 -18.72 6.08
N ARG A 296 -13.25 -19.25 5.66
CA ARG A 296 -14.14 -18.62 4.68
C ARG A 296 -15.55 -18.57 5.22
N GLY A 297 -16.20 -17.42 5.04
CA GLY A 297 -17.57 -17.21 5.48
C GLY A 297 -17.90 -15.73 5.52
N ASN A 298 -19.09 -15.41 5.99
CA ASN A 298 -19.61 -14.06 6.01
C ASN A 298 -19.64 -13.57 7.46
N PHE A 299 -19.07 -12.39 7.70
CA PHE A 299 -19.39 -11.61 8.90
C PHE A 299 -20.75 -10.96 8.71
N ASN A 300 -21.64 -11.13 9.70
CA ASN A 300 -23.02 -10.63 9.65
C ASN A 300 -23.74 -11.08 8.34
N ASP A 301 -24.31 -10.14 7.57
CA ASP A 301 -25.07 -10.43 6.34
C ASP A 301 -24.18 -10.61 5.09
N GLY A 302 -22.84 -10.55 5.25
CA GLY A 302 -21.88 -10.56 4.13
C GLY A 302 -21.64 -9.18 3.54
N GLY A 303 -20.68 -9.06 2.62
CA GLY A 303 -20.29 -7.76 2.06
C GLY A 303 -18.98 -7.80 1.26
N PRO A 304 -18.33 -6.65 1.02
CA PRO A 304 -17.05 -6.58 0.33
C PRO A 304 -15.99 -7.53 0.87
N LEU A 305 -15.11 -7.99 -0.01
CA LEU A 305 -14.13 -9.04 0.30
C LEU A 305 -13.07 -8.54 1.29
N LEU A 306 -13.01 -9.19 2.45
CA LEU A 306 -11.94 -9.05 3.42
C LEU A 306 -10.96 -10.22 3.26
N LYS A 307 -9.82 -9.96 2.61
CA LYS A 307 -8.81 -10.96 2.29
C LYS A 307 -7.59 -10.83 3.20
N LEU A 308 -7.26 -11.87 3.94
CA LEU A 308 -6.14 -11.88 4.89
C LEU A 308 -5.19 -13.04 4.56
N SER A 309 -3.92 -12.77 4.26
CA SER A 309 -2.92 -13.83 4.06
C SER A 309 -1.68 -13.68 4.92
N ALA A 310 -1.30 -14.74 5.62
CA ALA A 310 -0.04 -14.80 6.37
C ALA A 310 0.79 -16.03 5.99
N SER A 311 2.04 -15.84 5.52
CA SER A 311 2.92 -16.98 5.21
C SER A 311 3.54 -17.60 6.48
N ASN A 312 4.08 -16.77 7.38
CA ASN A 312 4.59 -17.19 8.70
C ASN A 312 4.10 -16.22 9.78
N GLY A 313 3.02 -16.57 10.47
CA GLY A 313 2.38 -15.71 11.48
C GLY A 313 0.93 -16.09 11.70
N ASP A 314 0.37 -15.66 12.83
CA ASP A 314 -1.05 -15.85 13.16
C ASP A 314 -1.90 -14.69 12.57
N ILE A 315 -3.14 -15.00 12.19
CA ILE A 315 -4.17 -14.02 11.83
C ILE A 315 -5.19 -13.97 12.96
N ASN A 316 -5.30 -12.83 13.61
CA ASN A 316 -6.21 -12.59 14.73
C ASN A 316 -7.24 -11.52 14.32
N ILE A 317 -8.52 -11.91 14.29
CA ILE A 317 -9.66 -11.02 14.04
C ILE A 317 -10.41 -10.85 15.35
N GLN A 318 -10.46 -9.62 15.85
CA GLN A 318 -11.05 -9.28 17.15
C GLN A 318 -12.24 -8.34 16.98
N ALA A 319 -13.24 -8.49 17.85
CA ALA A 319 -14.30 -7.52 17.98
C ALA A 319 -13.83 -6.34 18.84
N VAL A 320 -14.06 -5.11 18.39
CA VAL A 320 -13.94 -3.90 19.22
C VAL A 320 -15.36 -3.43 19.58
N SER A 321 -15.64 -3.20 20.86
CA SER A 321 -16.89 -2.52 21.25
C SER A 321 -16.78 -1.03 20.90
N ALA A 322 -17.84 -0.41 20.38
CA ALA A 322 -17.86 1.02 20.05
C ALA A 322 -17.29 1.91 21.18
N GLU A 323 -17.60 1.62 22.45
CA GLU A 323 -17.06 2.35 23.63
C GLU A 323 -15.53 2.24 23.86
N GLN A 324 -14.82 1.30 23.22
CA GLN A 324 -13.36 1.14 23.31
C GLN A 324 -12.63 1.79 22.12
N ALA A 325 -13.30 1.94 20.98
CA ALA A 325 -12.83 2.73 19.84
C ALA A 325 -12.83 4.22 20.19
N ASP A 326 -13.91 4.72 20.80
CA ASP A 326 -14.02 6.12 21.25
C ASP A 326 -12.98 6.50 22.32
N ARG A 327 -12.75 5.60 23.30
CA ARG A 327 -11.81 5.88 24.41
C ARG A 327 -10.34 5.89 24.02
N LYS A 328 -9.96 5.28 22.89
CA LYS A 328 -8.59 5.35 22.33
C LYS A 328 -8.40 6.64 21.51
N ALA A 329 -9.44 7.09 20.80
CA ALA A 329 -9.44 8.34 20.06
C ALA A 329 -9.31 9.58 20.98
N GLU A 330 -9.90 9.53 22.18
CA GLU A 330 -9.84 10.63 23.16
C GLU A 330 -8.56 10.65 24.04
N GLY A 331 -7.65 9.69 23.85
CA GLY A 331 -6.68 9.28 24.85
C GLY A 331 -5.23 9.76 24.70
N GLU A 332 -4.93 10.97 24.23
CA GLU A 332 -3.63 11.64 24.51
C GLU A 332 -3.65 13.16 24.19
N SER A 333 -4.60 13.90 24.75
CA SER A 333 -4.59 15.37 24.71
C SER A 333 -5.09 15.99 26.01
N GLU A 334 -4.41 15.67 27.12
CA GLU A 334 -4.54 16.46 28.34
C GLU A 334 -3.53 17.62 28.37
N LYS A 335 -4.09 18.83 28.38
CA LYS A 335 -3.54 20.16 28.75
C LYS A 335 -3.12 21.09 27.61
N ALA A 336 -4.10 21.90 27.19
CA ALA A 336 -4.03 23.35 27.43
C ALA A 336 -5.44 23.94 27.36
N GLU A 337 -5.98 24.37 28.51
CA GLU A 337 -7.00 25.42 28.50
C GLU A 337 -6.36 26.66 27.89
N VAL A 338 -6.76 26.99 26.66
CA VAL A 338 -6.49 28.29 26.04
C VAL A 338 -7.82 29.01 25.96
N GLU A 339 -7.94 30.11 26.73
CA GLU A 339 -9.01 31.08 26.59
C GLU A 339 -9.06 31.54 25.12
N VAL A 340 -10.17 31.21 24.43
CA VAL A 340 -10.45 31.73 23.11
C VAL A 340 -10.81 33.21 23.27
N PRO A 341 -10.06 34.16 22.67
CA PRO A 341 -10.54 35.53 22.59
C PRO A 341 -11.72 35.54 21.62
N HIS A 342 -12.85 36.08 22.08
CA HIS A 342 -13.92 36.51 21.22
C HIS A 342 -13.35 37.39 20.10
N THR A 343 -13.43 36.92 18.86
CA THR A 343 -13.25 37.75 17.67
C THR A 343 -14.60 37.88 16.99
N SER A 344 -15.31 38.91 17.43
CA SER A 344 -16.13 39.70 16.53
C SER A 344 -15.23 40.31 15.44
N ASP A 345 -15.83 40.50 14.27
CA ASP A 345 -15.44 41.41 13.19
C ASP A 345 -14.55 40.86 12.05
N PHE A 346 -15.21 40.17 11.11
CA PHE A 346 -15.01 40.45 9.69
C PHE A 346 -16.36 40.77 9.02
N PRO A 347 -16.46 41.85 8.23
CA PRO A 347 -17.72 42.29 7.65
C PRO A 347 -18.07 41.42 6.43
N LEU A 348 -19.22 40.75 6.48
CA LEU A 348 -19.89 40.21 5.30
C LEU A 348 -20.11 41.37 4.29
N PRO A 349 -19.98 41.14 2.97
CA PRO A 349 -20.35 42.13 1.97
C PRO A 349 -21.82 42.48 2.17
N THR A 350 -22.08 43.67 2.72
CA THR A 350 -23.42 44.24 2.84
C THR A 350 -23.87 44.73 1.48
N SER A 351 -24.31 43.80 0.64
CA SER A 351 -25.34 44.08 -0.36
C SER A 351 -26.63 43.41 0.11
N HIS A 352 -27.70 44.18 0.18
CA HIS A 352 -28.99 43.77 0.74
C HIS A 352 -29.65 42.66 -0.10
N PHE A 353 -29.27 41.39 0.09
CA PHE A 353 -30.00 40.26 -0.47
C PHE A 353 -31.09 39.81 0.51
N ARG A 354 -32.33 39.81 0.02
CA ARG A 354 -33.50 39.35 0.76
C ARG A 354 -33.64 37.85 0.53
N LEU A 355 -33.66 37.05 1.60
CA LEU A 355 -33.89 35.60 1.49
C LEU A 355 -35.21 35.33 0.73
N PRO A 356 -35.21 34.37 -0.21
CA PRO A 356 -36.40 34.05 -0.98
C PRO A 356 -37.47 33.47 -0.07
N SER A 357 -38.74 33.70 -0.42
CA SER A 357 -39.86 33.11 0.30
C SER A 357 -40.96 32.73 -0.67
N VAL A 358 -41.55 31.57 -0.43
CA VAL A 358 -42.57 30.96 -1.26
C VAL A 358 -43.74 30.50 -0.38
N GLU A 359 -44.95 30.64 -0.89
CA GLU A 359 -46.16 30.15 -0.20
C GLU A 359 -46.42 28.71 -0.64
N ILE A 360 -46.75 27.81 0.29
CA ILE A 360 -47.15 26.44 -0.02
C ILE A 360 -48.66 26.30 0.23
N VAL A 361 -49.38 25.88 -0.81
CA VAL A 361 -50.84 25.86 -0.82
C VAL A 361 -51.40 24.52 -0.35
N LYS A 362 -52.55 24.55 0.33
CA LYS A 362 -53.19 23.34 0.83
C LYS A 362 -53.84 22.55 -0.31
N ALA A 363 -53.44 21.29 -0.48
CA ALA A 363 -54.04 20.36 -1.42
C ALA A 363 -55.43 19.92 -0.95
N GLN A 364 -56.41 19.89 -1.86
CA GLN A 364 -57.74 19.35 -1.55
C GLN A 364 -57.80 17.81 -1.65
N THR A 365 -56.89 17.23 -2.44
CA THR A 365 -56.72 15.80 -2.64
C THR A 365 -55.23 15.49 -2.69
N PRO A 366 -54.73 14.49 -1.95
CA PRO A 366 -53.31 14.14 -1.95
C PRO A 366 -52.88 13.59 -3.34
N PRO A 367 -51.66 13.92 -3.82
CA PRO A 367 -51.09 13.31 -5.04
C PRO A 367 -50.76 11.82 -4.85
N THR A 368 -50.69 11.07 -5.93
CA THR A 368 -50.07 9.73 -5.92
C THR A 368 -48.56 9.91 -6.00
N ILE A 369 -47.79 9.10 -5.28
CA ILE A 369 -46.32 9.18 -5.33
C ILE A 369 -45.81 8.05 -6.20
N ASP A 370 -45.68 8.31 -7.50
CA ASP A 370 -45.23 7.36 -8.51
C ASP A 370 -44.11 7.87 -9.43
N GLY A 371 -43.74 9.15 -9.27
CA GLY A 371 -42.63 9.82 -9.94
C GLY A 371 -43.01 10.54 -11.23
N THR A 372 -44.29 10.62 -11.62
CA THR A 372 -44.69 11.12 -12.95
C THR A 372 -45.05 12.60 -13.02
N LEU A 373 -45.49 13.22 -11.91
CA LEU A 373 -45.91 14.63 -11.80
C LEU A 373 -47.02 15.03 -12.77
N ASP A 374 -47.89 14.10 -13.16
CA ASP A 374 -48.92 14.33 -14.18
C ASP A 374 -50.28 14.78 -13.62
N GLU A 375 -50.54 14.60 -12.33
CA GLU A 375 -51.85 14.89 -11.74
C GLU A 375 -52.14 16.39 -11.59
N ARG A 376 -53.42 16.77 -11.72
CA ARG A 376 -53.86 18.17 -11.67
C ARG A 376 -53.65 18.86 -10.33
N VAL A 377 -53.46 18.12 -9.25
CA VAL A 377 -53.09 18.72 -7.96
C VAL A 377 -51.74 19.45 -8.08
N TRP A 378 -50.78 18.92 -8.84
CA TRP A 378 -49.49 19.56 -9.11
C TRP A 378 -49.62 20.85 -9.94
N ARG A 379 -50.66 21.00 -10.77
CA ARG A 379 -50.93 22.24 -11.53
C ARG A 379 -51.37 23.40 -10.63
N LYS A 380 -51.94 23.09 -9.46
CA LYS A 380 -52.32 24.08 -8.44
C LYS A 380 -51.20 24.31 -7.43
N ALA A 381 -50.14 23.51 -7.47
CA ALA A 381 -48.99 23.65 -6.59
C ALA A 381 -48.27 24.97 -6.85
N THR A 382 -47.60 25.47 -5.82
CA THR A 382 -46.69 26.59 -6.01
C THR A 382 -45.47 26.09 -6.78
N ARG A 383 -45.20 26.71 -7.94
CA ARG A 383 -44.08 26.36 -8.80
C ARG A 383 -42.90 27.30 -8.58
N LEU A 384 -41.71 26.72 -8.43
CA LEU A 384 -40.41 27.39 -8.41
C LEU A 384 -39.59 26.98 -9.63
N SER A 385 -39.02 27.95 -10.32
CA SER A 385 -38.12 27.74 -11.47
C SER A 385 -36.89 28.66 -11.45
N ASP A 386 -36.80 29.57 -10.49
CA ASP A 386 -35.67 30.48 -10.35
C ASP A 386 -34.61 29.80 -9.47
N PHE A 387 -33.75 29.02 -10.12
CA PHE A 387 -32.59 28.36 -9.51
C PHE A 387 -31.30 29.02 -10.00
N TYR A 388 -30.28 28.99 -9.15
CA TYR A 388 -29.01 29.66 -9.36
C TYR A 388 -27.85 28.74 -9.00
N LEU A 389 -26.67 29.02 -9.53
CA LEU A 389 -25.44 28.38 -9.07
C LEU A 389 -25.16 28.73 -7.60
N ALA A 390 -24.32 27.93 -6.94
CA ALA A 390 -23.99 28.05 -5.51
C ALA A 390 -23.53 29.46 -5.10
N ASP A 391 -22.74 30.12 -5.95
CA ASP A 391 -22.19 31.47 -5.74
C ASP A 391 -23.24 32.60 -5.94
N GLY A 392 -24.43 32.26 -6.42
CA GLY A 392 -25.52 33.19 -6.73
C GLY A 392 -25.21 34.18 -7.88
N SER A 393 -24.17 33.94 -8.67
CA SER A 393 -23.70 34.85 -9.71
C SER A 393 -24.56 34.80 -10.99
N THR A 394 -25.10 33.62 -11.31
CA THR A 394 -25.87 33.36 -12.53
C THR A 394 -27.04 32.39 -12.28
N PRO A 395 -28.16 32.53 -13.02
CA PRO A 395 -29.19 31.49 -13.08
C PRO A 395 -28.58 30.16 -13.55
N ALA A 396 -29.02 29.04 -12.99
CA ALA A 396 -28.54 27.71 -13.39
C ALA A 396 -28.84 27.45 -14.87
N ASP A 397 -27.86 26.92 -15.60
CA ASP A 397 -28.02 26.54 -17.00
C ASP A 397 -28.89 25.28 -17.10
N GLU A 398 -28.77 24.37 -16.12
CA GLU A 398 -29.58 23.17 -16.02
C GLU A 398 -30.96 23.44 -15.40
N PHE A 399 -31.96 23.49 -16.27
CA PHE A 399 -33.32 23.86 -15.90
C PHE A 399 -33.90 22.88 -14.86
N THR A 400 -34.45 23.43 -13.78
CA THR A 400 -35.06 22.65 -12.69
C THR A 400 -36.38 23.29 -12.29
N GLU A 401 -37.42 22.47 -12.14
CA GLU A 401 -38.75 22.91 -11.68
C GLU A 401 -39.11 22.20 -10.39
N ALA A 402 -39.51 22.94 -9.35
CA ALA A 402 -39.99 22.37 -8.10
C ALA A 402 -41.44 22.80 -7.79
N TYR A 403 -42.24 21.88 -7.28
CA TYR A 403 -43.67 22.05 -7.01
C TYR A 403 -43.96 21.73 -5.54
N PHE A 404 -44.76 22.57 -4.87
CA PHE A 404 -44.99 22.48 -3.42
C PHE A 404 -46.49 22.45 -3.06
N LEU A 405 -46.88 21.46 -2.25
CA LEU A 405 -48.24 21.28 -1.71
C LEU A 405 -48.21 20.79 -0.26
N TRP A 406 -49.31 20.94 0.49
CA TRP A 406 -49.45 20.33 1.82
C TRP A 406 -50.90 19.92 2.13
N ASP A 407 -51.14 18.96 3.01
CA ASP A 407 -52.49 18.59 3.48
C ASP A 407 -52.55 18.41 5.02
N GLU A 408 -53.48 17.61 5.57
CA GLU A 408 -53.50 17.36 7.01
C GLU A 408 -52.34 16.45 7.51
N ASP A 409 -51.72 15.67 6.62
CA ASP A 409 -50.81 14.59 6.96
C ASP A 409 -49.38 14.81 6.44
N ASN A 410 -49.19 15.40 5.26
CA ASN A 410 -47.90 15.50 4.59
C ASN A 410 -47.62 16.88 3.95
N VAL A 411 -46.32 17.13 3.74
CA VAL A 411 -45.79 18.07 2.74
C VAL A 411 -45.44 17.27 1.49
N TYR A 412 -45.82 17.76 0.32
CA TYR A 412 -45.48 17.16 -0.96
C TYR A 412 -44.56 18.08 -1.74
N ILE A 413 -43.46 17.52 -2.24
CA ILE A 413 -42.51 18.19 -3.12
C ILE A 413 -42.39 17.38 -4.40
N GLY A 414 -42.52 18.04 -5.54
CA GLY A 414 -42.33 17.48 -6.87
C GLY A 414 -41.16 18.17 -7.55
N VAL A 415 -40.28 17.45 -8.24
CA VAL A 415 -39.13 18.04 -8.96
C VAL A 415 -39.00 17.45 -10.36
N LYS A 416 -38.76 18.31 -11.35
CA LYS A 416 -38.28 17.92 -12.69
C LYS A 416 -36.87 18.46 -12.88
N ALA A 417 -35.91 17.57 -13.06
CA ALA A 417 -34.49 17.84 -13.18
C ALA A 417 -34.04 17.56 -14.63
N TYR A 418 -34.01 18.59 -15.47
CA TYR A 418 -33.61 18.46 -16.88
C TYR A 418 -32.09 18.37 -17.00
N ASP A 419 -31.60 17.50 -17.88
CA ASP A 419 -30.17 17.31 -18.12
C ASP A 419 -29.92 16.97 -19.61
N PRO A 420 -29.18 17.79 -20.37
CA PRO A 420 -28.88 17.50 -21.77
C PRO A 420 -27.94 16.29 -21.95
N GLN A 421 -27.26 15.85 -20.88
CA GLN A 421 -26.41 14.69 -20.80
C GLN A 421 -27.03 13.58 -19.92
N MET A 422 -28.35 13.36 -20.01
CA MET A 422 -28.98 12.13 -19.48
C MET A 422 -28.21 10.82 -19.81
N PRO A 423 -27.46 10.71 -20.94
CA PRO A 423 -26.54 9.60 -21.18
C PRO A 423 -25.37 9.41 -20.21
N ASP A 424 -25.01 10.40 -19.39
CA ASP A 424 -23.84 10.39 -18.52
C ASP A 424 -24.23 10.51 -17.02
N ILE A 425 -25.52 10.40 -16.71
CA ILE A 425 -26.04 10.42 -15.32
C ILE A 425 -25.44 9.26 -14.51
N LYS A 426 -24.92 9.57 -13.33
CA LYS A 426 -24.21 8.64 -12.47
C LYS A 426 -25.16 7.97 -11.50
N ILE A 427 -25.17 6.63 -11.54
CA ILE A 427 -25.97 5.79 -10.64
C ILE A 427 -25.08 4.67 -10.10
N SER A 428 -24.73 4.78 -8.82
CA SER A 428 -23.85 3.85 -8.12
C SER A 428 -24.42 3.41 -6.76
N GLN A 429 -25.21 4.29 -6.13
CA GLN A 429 -25.81 4.13 -4.82
C GLN A 429 -27.21 3.52 -4.93
N THR A 430 -27.42 2.37 -4.30
CA THR A 430 -28.63 1.55 -4.49
C THR A 430 -29.34 1.14 -3.19
N GLU A 431 -28.83 1.59 -2.05
CA GLU A 431 -29.24 1.16 -0.71
C GLU A 431 -29.73 2.34 0.12
N PHE A 432 -30.72 2.11 0.99
CA PHE A 432 -31.23 3.15 1.88
C PHE A 432 -30.11 3.65 2.80
N ASP A 433 -30.00 4.96 2.98
CA ASP A 433 -28.92 5.66 3.68
C ASP A 433 -27.51 5.42 3.13
N SER A 434 -27.41 4.90 1.90
CA SER A 434 -26.16 5.01 1.15
C SER A 434 -25.87 6.49 0.83
N PRO A 435 -24.61 6.87 0.63
CA PRO A 435 -24.20 8.25 0.38
C PRO A 435 -24.66 8.75 -1.00
N VAL A 436 -25.95 9.03 -1.12
CA VAL A 436 -26.68 9.37 -2.34
C VAL A 436 -26.07 10.56 -3.08
N TRP A 437 -25.41 11.49 -2.36
CA TRP A 437 -24.70 12.63 -2.93
C TRP A 437 -23.47 12.25 -3.80
N GLU A 438 -23.08 10.97 -3.89
CA GLU A 438 -22.11 10.49 -4.88
C GLU A 438 -22.70 10.25 -6.28
N ASP A 439 -24.03 10.20 -6.37
CA ASP A 439 -24.79 10.13 -7.61
C ASP A 439 -25.29 11.51 -8.01
N ASP A 440 -25.97 11.60 -9.15
CA ASP A 440 -26.87 12.73 -9.41
C ASP A 440 -28.03 12.65 -8.40
N ASP A 441 -28.43 13.77 -7.80
CA ASP A 441 -29.45 13.77 -6.75
C ASP A 441 -30.19 15.10 -6.56
N ILE A 442 -31.29 15.02 -5.81
CA ILE A 442 -32.03 16.15 -5.26
C ILE A 442 -31.98 16.07 -3.75
N GLU A 443 -31.54 17.17 -3.12
CA GLU A 443 -31.40 17.30 -1.68
C GLU A 443 -32.37 18.36 -1.13
N LEU A 444 -33.04 18.04 -0.02
CA LEU A 444 -34.05 18.85 0.62
C LEU A 444 -33.62 19.17 2.05
N LEU A 445 -33.58 20.45 2.39
CA LEU A 445 -33.19 20.93 3.72
C LEU A 445 -34.37 21.64 4.38
N LEU A 446 -34.82 21.16 5.54
CA LEU A 446 -36.05 21.58 6.20
C LEU A 446 -35.78 22.02 7.66
N ASP A 447 -35.93 23.31 7.95
CA ASP A 447 -35.97 23.85 9.32
C ASP A 447 -37.42 24.13 9.73
N THR A 448 -37.98 23.28 10.57
CA THR A 448 -39.38 23.40 11.02
C THR A 448 -39.54 24.22 12.30
N ASN A 449 -38.47 24.77 12.88
CA ASN A 449 -38.53 25.50 14.14
C ASN A 449 -39.01 26.95 13.94
N PRO A 450 -40.16 27.34 14.51
CA PRO A 450 -40.69 28.68 14.31
C PRO A 450 -39.91 29.79 15.04
N LYS A 451 -38.99 29.45 15.94
CA LYS A 451 -38.17 30.43 16.70
C LYS A 451 -36.95 30.92 15.93
N THR A 452 -36.51 30.19 14.90
CA THR A 452 -35.28 30.42 14.13
C THR A 452 -35.56 31.14 12.80
N GLN A 453 -36.83 31.48 12.53
CA GLN A 453 -37.28 32.13 11.31
C GLN A 453 -36.69 33.56 11.13
N PRO A 454 -36.36 33.98 9.88
CA PRO A 454 -35.91 35.33 9.58
C PRO A 454 -36.95 36.40 9.96
N LYS A 455 -36.57 37.40 10.77
CA LYS A 455 -37.40 38.59 11.02
C LYS A 455 -37.21 39.58 9.87
N ALA A 456 -38.27 40.27 9.47
CA ALA A 456 -38.44 41.01 8.21
C ALA A 456 -37.36 42.02 7.76
N GLU A 457 -36.28 42.25 8.53
CA GLU A 457 -35.17 43.16 8.19
C GLU A 457 -33.76 42.60 8.52
N GLY A 458 -33.57 41.27 8.64
CA GLY A 458 -32.24 40.69 8.84
C GLY A 458 -32.18 39.16 8.93
N VAL A 459 -30.97 38.62 8.96
CA VAL A 459 -30.65 37.20 9.19
C VAL A 459 -31.34 36.74 10.49
N GLY A 460 -32.10 35.64 10.42
CA GLY A 460 -32.80 35.07 11.57
C GLY A 460 -31.86 34.63 12.69
N GLU A 461 -32.40 34.34 13.87
CA GLU A 461 -31.63 33.63 14.90
C GLU A 461 -31.27 32.25 14.35
N ARG A 462 -29.97 32.02 14.24
CA ARG A 462 -29.34 30.86 13.59
C ARG A 462 -29.89 29.56 14.16
N SER A 463 -30.42 28.66 13.31
CA SER A 463 -31.12 27.45 13.77
C SER A 463 -30.18 26.48 14.45
N GLU A 464 -30.68 25.73 15.44
CA GLU A 464 -29.90 24.70 16.17
C GLU A 464 -30.22 23.28 15.65
N GLN A 465 -31.21 23.11 14.77
CA GLN A 465 -31.63 21.82 14.21
C GLN A 465 -32.39 21.98 12.88
N TYR A 466 -32.16 21.09 11.91
CA TYR A 466 -32.95 20.95 10.68
C TYR A 466 -32.90 19.50 10.16
N TYR A 467 -33.62 19.18 9.08
CA TYR A 467 -33.65 17.85 8.47
C TYR A 467 -33.09 17.89 7.05
N HIS A 468 -32.39 16.83 6.66
CA HIS A 468 -31.81 16.63 5.33
C HIS A 468 -32.37 15.34 4.72
N ILE A 469 -32.86 15.42 3.49
CA ILE A 469 -33.32 14.26 2.71
C ILE A 469 -32.74 14.39 1.29
N ALA A 470 -31.99 13.39 0.84
CA ALA A 470 -31.43 13.31 -0.51
C ALA A 470 -32.01 12.11 -1.27
N VAL A 471 -32.30 12.29 -2.55
CA VAL A 471 -32.88 11.25 -3.41
C VAL A 471 -32.20 11.21 -4.77
N ASN A 472 -31.68 10.04 -5.19
CA ASN A 472 -31.11 9.84 -6.52
C ASN A 472 -32.17 9.43 -7.58
N PRO A 473 -31.84 9.41 -8.88
CA PRO A 473 -32.76 9.09 -9.98
C PRO A 473 -33.49 7.74 -9.88
N ILE A 474 -32.94 6.77 -9.15
CA ILE A 474 -33.57 5.46 -8.94
C ILE A 474 -34.38 5.39 -7.63
N GLY A 475 -34.54 6.52 -6.94
CA GLY A 475 -35.34 6.64 -5.72
C GLY A 475 -34.64 6.11 -4.47
N THR A 476 -33.31 5.99 -4.49
CA THR A 476 -32.53 5.70 -3.29
C THR A 476 -32.55 6.93 -2.39
N ILE A 477 -32.88 6.73 -1.12
CA ILE A 477 -33.06 7.80 -0.15
C ILE A 477 -31.88 7.77 0.82
N PHE A 478 -31.35 8.95 1.11
CA PHE A 478 -30.58 9.22 2.32
C PHE A 478 -31.37 10.22 3.17
N ASP A 479 -31.51 9.95 4.47
CA ASP A 479 -32.14 10.90 5.38
C ASP A 479 -31.36 11.10 6.69
N GLN A 480 -31.44 12.32 7.24
CA GLN A 480 -30.71 12.69 8.44
C GLN A 480 -31.38 13.84 9.17
N GLN A 481 -31.39 13.78 10.51
CA GLN A 481 -31.61 14.94 11.36
C GLN A 481 -30.27 15.64 11.65
N VAL A 482 -30.15 16.94 11.36
CA VAL A 482 -28.92 17.70 11.59
C VAL A 482 -29.09 18.58 12.83
N LEU A 483 -28.17 18.45 13.80
CA LEU A 483 -28.13 19.23 15.05
C LEU A 483 -26.89 20.12 15.05
N ARG A 484 -27.03 21.43 15.29
CA ARG A 484 -25.94 22.42 15.12
C ARG A 484 -24.72 22.27 16.03
N ARG A 485 -24.85 21.67 17.21
CA ARG A 485 -23.66 21.29 18.01
C ARG A 485 -22.82 20.21 17.34
N HIS A 486 -23.41 19.53 16.37
CA HIS A 486 -22.83 18.53 15.48
C HIS A 486 -23.11 18.91 14.02
N GLU A 487 -23.25 20.22 13.72
CA GLU A 487 -23.36 20.66 12.32
C GLU A 487 -22.10 20.14 11.63
N PRO A 488 -22.23 19.39 10.53
CA PRO A 488 -21.06 18.92 9.85
C PRO A 488 -20.31 20.18 9.39
N LYS A 489 -19.11 20.41 9.93
CA LYS A 489 -18.29 21.55 9.51
C LYS A 489 -17.96 21.34 8.04
N HIS A 490 -18.17 22.36 7.21
CA HIS A 490 -17.78 22.45 5.80
C HIS A 490 -16.90 21.27 5.33
N LEU A 491 -17.57 20.25 4.78
CA LEU A 491 -16.97 19.01 4.33
C LEU A 491 -16.41 19.23 2.93
N GLY A 492 -15.09 19.34 2.80
CA GLY A 492 -14.37 18.96 1.59
C GLY A 492 -14.26 17.44 1.43
N SER A 493 -15.05 16.69 2.19
CA SER A 493 -14.80 15.30 2.52
C SER A 493 -15.53 14.34 1.62
N SER A 494 -14.80 13.32 1.17
CA SER A 494 -15.37 12.05 0.76
C SER A 494 -16.34 11.56 1.85
N VAL A 495 -17.47 11.00 1.39
CA VAL A 495 -18.44 10.11 2.08
C VAL A 495 -17.97 9.49 3.38
N GLU A 496 -16.75 9.03 3.34
CA GLU A 496 -15.96 8.52 4.44
C GLU A 496 -16.07 9.36 5.74
N GLN A 497 -16.13 10.68 5.75
CA GLN A 497 -16.09 11.46 7.02
C GLN A 497 -17.45 11.48 7.76
N ILE A 498 -18.54 11.27 7.02
CA ILE A 498 -19.92 11.18 7.54
C ILE A 498 -20.18 9.80 8.15
N LEU A 499 -19.61 8.75 7.56
CA LEU A 499 -19.90 7.38 7.99
C LEU A 499 -18.97 6.89 9.12
N ASN A 500 -17.74 7.40 9.16
CA ASN A 500 -16.70 6.99 10.09
C ASN A 500 -16.66 7.75 11.41
N THR A 501 -17.38 8.85 11.51
CA THR A 501 -17.66 9.47 12.79
C THR A 501 -18.73 8.63 13.49
N ASN A 502 -18.59 8.39 14.79
CA ASN A 502 -19.73 8.14 15.68
C ASN A 502 -20.71 9.36 15.71
N GLN A 503 -20.75 10.20 14.66
CA GLN A 503 -21.80 11.19 14.40
C GLN A 503 -23.11 10.55 13.90
N LYS A 504 -23.41 9.32 14.33
CA LYS A 504 -24.75 9.06 14.87
C LYS A 504 -25.09 9.89 16.13
N GLU A 505 -24.25 10.86 16.51
CA GLU A 505 -24.68 12.03 17.28
C GLU A 505 -25.57 13.00 16.49
N THR A 506 -25.64 12.90 15.15
CA THR A 506 -26.57 13.69 14.32
C THR A 506 -27.85 12.93 14.01
N ASP A 507 -27.77 11.71 13.45
CA ASP A 507 -28.97 10.87 13.31
C ASP A 507 -29.27 10.09 14.61
N VAL A 508 -29.98 10.76 15.51
CA VAL A 508 -30.55 10.14 16.71
C VAL A 508 -31.76 9.28 16.30
N THR A 509 -31.53 8.17 15.59
CA THR A 509 -32.55 7.19 15.17
C THR A 509 -33.72 7.73 14.33
N TRP A 510 -33.55 8.89 13.71
CA TRP A 510 -34.62 9.54 12.95
C TRP A 510 -34.77 8.87 11.58
N SER A 511 -35.98 8.87 11.05
CA SER A 511 -36.23 8.51 9.66
C SER A 511 -37.31 9.43 9.14
N SER A 512 -37.12 9.92 7.92
CA SER A 512 -38.09 10.79 7.26
C SER A 512 -39.43 10.11 7.08
N HIS A 513 -39.46 8.77 7.02
CA HIS A 513 -40.61 7.96 6.62
C HIS A 513 -41.27 8.45 5.33
N CYS A 514 -40.49 9.14 4.47
CA CYS A 514 -41.00 9.69 3.25
C CYS A 514 -41.32 8.57 2.25
N VAL A 515 -42.31 8.83 1.41
CA VAL A 515 -42.56 7.99 0.24
C VAL A 515 -42.01 8.74 -0.95
N VAL A 516 -41.17 8.08 -1.75
CA VAL A 516 -40.59 8.65 -2.97
C VAL A 516 -41.04 7.87 -4.20
N GLY A 517 -41.24 8.59 -5.30
CA GLY A 517 -41.44 8.05 -6.63
C GLY A 517 -40.51 8.76 -7.58
N THR A 518 -39.80 8.02 -8.44
CA THR A 518 -38.92 8.59 -9.46
C THR A 518 -39.17 7.98 -10.83
N GLU A 519 -38.89 8.75 -11.88
CA GLU A 519 -38.88 8.26 -13.26
C GLU A 519 -37.75 8.93 -14.06
N ILE A 520 -37.13 8.17 -14.96
CA ILE A 520 -36.02 8.61 -15.81
C ILE A 520 -36.52 8.72 -17.25
N TYR A 521 -36.60 9.95 -17.77
CA TYR A 521 -36.94 10.27 -19.14
C TYR A 521 -35.67 10.54 -19.97
N PRO A 522 -35.77 10.67 -21.31
CA PRO A 522 -34.60 10.95 -22.15
C PRO A 522 -33.95 12.32 -21.93
N ASP A 523 -34.70 13.29 -21.39
CA ASP A 523 -34.33 14.70 -21.25
C ASP A 523 -34.38 15.25 -19.82
N PHE A 524 -35.03 14.53 -18.90
CA PHE A 524 -35.07 14.85 -17.48
C PHE A 524 -35.28 13.59 -16.63
N TRP A 525 -35.07 13.69 -15.33
CA TRP A 525 -35.64 12.76 -14.38
C TRP A 525 -36.53 13.51 -13.38
N SER A 526 -37.51 12.81 -12.83
CA SER A 526 -38.48 13.41 -11.91
C SER A 526 -38.48 12.73 -10.55
N LEU A 527 -38.82 13.52 -9.54
CA LEU A 527 -38.99 13.12 -8.15
C LEU A 527 -40.37 13.59 -7.66
N GLU A 528 -41.09 12.68 -7.01
CA GLU A 528 -42.21 12.98 -6.14
C GLU A 528 -41.88 12.50 -4.74
N ILE A 529 -42.08 13.35 -3.74
CA ILE A 529 -41.86 12.98 -2.34
C ILE A 529 -43.01 13.46 -1.47
N ALA A 530 -43.52 12.56 -0.63
CA ALA A 530 -44.45 12.86 0.46
C ALA A 530 -43.72 12.75 1.81
N ILE A 531 -43.66 13.85 2.55
CA ILE A 531 -42.97 13.96 3.84
C ILE A 531 -44.02 14.12 4.96
N PRO A 532 -44.21 13.11 5.83
CA PRO A 532 -45.19 13.19 6.91
C PRO A 532 -44.86 14.29 7.92
N PHE A 533 -45.85 15.09 8.35
CA PHE A 533 -45.61 16.11 9.39
C PHE A 533 -45.08 15.52 10.71
N LYS A 534 -45.46 14.26 11.00
CA LYS A 534 -45.03 13.54 12.20
C LYS A 534 -43.53 13.21 12.19
N SER A 535 -42.87 13.15 11.03
CA SER A 535 -41.43 12.93 10.99
C SER A 535 -40.66 14.23 11.21
N VAL A 536 -41.15 15.38 10.74
CA VAL A 536 -40.39 16.64 10.77
C VAL A 536 -40.81 17.69 11.83
N GLY A 537 -41.72 17.40 12.79
CA GLY A 537 -42.05 18.35 13.87
C GLY A 537 -43.22 18.00 14.81
N GLU A 538 -43.52 18.87 15.79
CA GLU A 538 -44.58 18.69 16.81
C GLU A 538 -46.00 19.10 16.36
N GLY A 539 -46.43 18.68 15.17
CA GLY A 539 -47.85 18.72 14.77
C GLY A 539 -48.18 19.40 13.44
N ILE A 540 -49.46 19.38 13.07
CA ILE A 540 -49.99 19.92 11.81
C ILE A 540 -49.84 21.45 11.80
N PRO A 541 -49.21 22.05 10.77
CA PRO A 541 -49.04 23.50 10.69
C PRO A 541 -50.38 24.22 10.64
N SER A 542 -50.49 25.34 11.36
CA SER A 542 -51.62 26.26 11.21
C SER A 542 -51.41 27.13 9.96
N PRO A 543 -52.47 27.61 9.30
CA PRO A 543 -52.33 28.64 8.27
C PRO A 543 -51.57 29.83 8.87
N SER A 544 -50.46 30.25 8.24
CA SER A 544 -49.40 31.17 8.72
C SER A 544 -48.16 30.56 9.38
N THR A 545 -48.07 29.23 9.55
CA THR A 545 -46.80 28.58 9.91
C THR A 545 -45.76 28.82 8.82
N GLN A 546 -44.49 28.98 9.22
CA GLN A 546 -43.38 29.14 8.28
C GLN A 546 -42.27 28.13 8.59
N TRP A 547 -41.60 27.61 7.57
CA TRP A 547 -40.41 26.77 7.72
C TRP A 547 -39.24 27.42 6.99
N GLY A 548 -38.03 27.28 7.53
CA GLY A 548 -36.81 27.46 6.76
C GLY A 548 -36.67 26.31 5.76
N PHE A 549 -36.31 26.61 4.52
CA PHE A 549 -36.18 25.60 3.47
C PHE A 549 -35.08 25.93 2.47
N ASN A 550 -34.42 24.89 1.98
CA ASN A 550 -33.67 24.96 0.73
C ASN A 550 -33.81 23.65 -0.06
N ILE A 551 -33.65 23.76 -1.38
CA ILE A 551 -33.56 22.62 -2.28
C ILE A 551 -32.27 22.77 -3.10
N HIS A 552 -31.53 21.68 -3.17
CA HIS A 552 -30.25 21.55 -3.84
C HIS A 552 -30.34 20.42 -4.88
N ARG A 553 -29.67 20.60 -6.02
CA ARG A 553 -29.50 19.57 -7.06
C ARG A 553 -28.02 19.45 -7.40
N LYS A 554 -27.53 18.22 -7.43
CA LYS A 554 -26.18 17.90 -7.91
C LYS A 554 -26.23 17.24 -9.28
N VAL A 555 -25.40 17.74 -10.20
CA VAL A 555 -25.23 17.14 -11.53
C VAL A 555 -23.78 16.63 -11.67
N GLN A 556 -23.59 15.32 -11.65
CA GLN A 556 -22.26 14.70 -11.52
C GLN A 556 -21.42 14.83 -12.78
N ALA A 557 -22.05 14.68 -13.95
CA ALA A 557 -21.37 14.71 -15.24
C ALA A 557 -20.68 16.07 -15.51
N GLN A 558 -21.27 17.17 -15.04
CA GLN A 558 -20.76 18.53 -15.20
C GLN A 558 -20.15 19.11 -13.92
N GLN A 559 -20.24 18.38 -12.79
CA GLN A 559 -19.86 18.86 -11.46
C GLN A 559 -20.56 20.18 -11.08
N GLU A 560 -21.86 20.29 -11.35
CA GLU A 560 -22.66 21.50 -11.14
C GLU A 560 -23.59 21.39 -9.92
N TYR A 561 -23.70 22.46 -9.13
CA TYR A 561 -24.48 22.55 -7.90
C TYR A 561 -25.50 23.69 -7.97
N ILE A 562 -26.78 23.34 -7.84
CA ILE A 562 -27.89 24.23 -8.17
C ILE A 562 -28.78 24.43 -6.95
N TYR A 563 -29.13 25.68 -6.65
CA TYR A 563 -29.81 26.09 -5.42
C TYR A 563 -31.02 27.00 -5.67
N TRP A 564 -32.09 26.81 -4.88
CA TRP A 564 -33.18 27.78 -4.82
C TRP A 564 -32.79 29.03 -4.01
N SER A 565 -32.17 28.84 -2.86
CA SER A 565 -31.56 29.92 -2.07
C SER A 565 -30.05 29.73 -2.10
N PRO A 566 -29.29 30.53 -2.87
CA PRO A 566 -27.85 30.38 -2.98
C PRO A 566 -27.18 30.54 -1.62
N THR A 567 -26.22 29.66 -1.36
CA THR A 567 -25.41 29.71 -0.14
C THR A 567 -24.32 30.78 -0.24
N TYR A 568 -23.97 31.21 -1.46
CA TYR A 568 -22.83 32.09 -1.79
C TYR A 568 -21.51 31.54 -1.28
N ALA A 569 -21.43 30.21 -1.29
CA ALA A 569 -20.24 29.46 -1.02
C ALA A 569 -19.25 29.64 -2.18
N SER A 570 -17.95 29.51 -1.93
CA SER A 570 -16.93 29.48 -2.98
C SER A 570 -17.15 28.25 -3.89
N ASP A 571 -16.51 28.20 -5.07
CA ASP A 571 -16.59 27.01 -5.95
C ASP A 571 -16.17 25.71 -5.22
N GLU A 572 -15.26 25.80 -4.26
CA GLU A 572 -14.81 24.66 -3.43
C GLU A 572 -15.89 24.20 -2.43
N ASP A 573 -16.70 25.13 -1.90
CA ASP A 573 -17.80 24.85 -0.96
C ASP A 573 -19.17 24.74 -1.66
N ALA A 574 -19.21 24.83 -3.01
CA ALA A 574 -20.44 24.85 -3.79
C ALA A 574 -21.27 23.57 -3.63
N SER A 575 -20.64 22.47 -3.22
CA SER A 575 -21.27 21.18 -2.91
C SER A 575 -21.95 21.11 -1.55
N TRP A 576 -21.74 22.10 -0.68
CA TRP A 576 -22.17 22.06 0.71
C TRP A 576 -23.46 22.87 0.94
N PRO A 577 -24.64 22.23 1.08
CA PRO A 577 -25.92 22.94 1.18
C PRO A 577 -26.28 23.42 2.59
N HIS A 578 -25.50 23.05 3.60
CA HIS A 578 -25.84 23.11 5.02
C HIS A 578 -25.59 24.48 5.67
N PHE A 579 -26.23 25.52 5.12
CA PHE A 579 -26.19 26.89 5.65
C PHE A 579 -27.59 27.38 6.12
N PRO A 580 -28.05 27.02 7.34
CA PRO A 580 -29.40 27.33 7.80
C PRO A 580 -29.75 28.83 7.82
N GLU A 581 -28.79 29.70 8.11
CA GLU A 581 -28.92 31.16 7.99
C GLU A 581 -29.28 31.66 6.58
N ARG A 582 -29.08 30.83 5.55
CA ARG A 582 -29.37 31.12 4.15
C ARG A 582 -30.62 30.43 3.64
N PHE A 583 -31.31 29.65 4.46
CA PHE A 583 -32.54 29.00 4.04
C PHE A 583 -33.61 30.05 3.70
N GLY A 584 -34.29 29.83 2.58
CA GLY A 584 -35.48 30.59 2.23
C GLY A 584 -36.64 30.25 3.18
N THR A 585 -37.80 30.85 2.96
CA THR A 585 -38.97 30.65 3.84
C THR A 585 -40.15 30.04 3.09
N LEU A 586 -40.57 28.83 3.47
CA LEU A 586 -41.87 28.24 3.09
C LEU A 586 -42.95 28.81 4.01
N ARG A 587 -44.03 29.35 3.45
CA ARG A 587 -45.19 29.85 4.22
C ARG A 587 -46.44 29.03 3.92
N PHE A 588 -46.98 28.37 4.94
CA PHE A 588 -48.19 27.57 4.83
C PHE A 588 -49.42 28.45 4.73
N VAL A 589 -50.15 28.33 3.62
CA VAL A 589 -51.39 29.08 3.38
C VAL A 589 -52.53 28.14 3.00
N GLU A 590 -53.76 28.49 3.41
CA GLU A 590 -54.96 27.80 2.91
C GLU A 590 -55.23 28.19 1.45
N GLU A 591 -55.05 29.47 1.14
CA GLU A 591 -55.21 30.07 -0.18
C GLU A 591 -54.09 31.12 -0.40
N PRO A 592 -53.55 31.29 -1.63
CA PRO A 592 -52.42 32.18 -1.91
C PRO A 592 -52.72 33.67 -1.60
N THR A 593 -51.77 34.38 -0.97
CA THR A 593 -51.96 35.72 -0.37
C THR A 593 -51.98 36.87 -1.40
N ILE A 594 -51.36 36.68 -2.56
CA ILE A 594 -51.44 37.64 -3.68
C ILE A 594 -51.82 36.85 -4.92
N SER A 595 -53.11 36.89 -5.24
CA SER A 595 -53.58 36.58 -6.57
C SER A 595 -53.16 37.74 -7.49
N MET A 596 -52.06 37.60 -8.24
CA MET A 596 -51.80 38.49 -9.38
C MET A 596 -52.77 38.25 -10.56
N PHE A 597 -53.79 37.43 -10.35
CA PHE A 597 -54.91 37.25 -11.26
C PHE A 597 -56.20 37.51 -10.48
N GLU A 598 -57.12 38.31 -11.01
CA GLU A 598 -58.51 38.18 -10.56
C GLU A 598 -58.91 36.70 -10.63
N PRO A 599 -59.66 36.15 -9.65
CA PRO A 599 -60.06 34.75 -9.72
C PRO A 599 -60.76 34.52 -11.07
N PRO A 600 -60.22 33.66 -11.93
CA PRO A 600 -60.75 33.47 -13.26
C PRO A 600 -62.16 32.88 -13.16
N GLU A 601 -63.04 33.24 -14.10
CA GLU A 601 -64.43 32.79 -14.16
C GLU A 601 -64.50 31.26 -14.01
N GLN A 602 -64.95 30.78 -12.85
CA GLN A 602 -65.10 29.36 -12.59
C GLN A 602 -66.35 28.85 -13.31
N MET A 603 -66.17 27.91 -14.24
CA MET A 603 -67.26 27.33 -15.03
C MET A 603 -67.44 25.86 -14.68
N ARG A 604 -68.70 25.38 -14.66
CA ARG A 604 -69.00 23.96 -14.45
C ARG A 604 -69.02 23.25 -15.80
N LEU A 605 -68.15 22.26 -15.99
CA LEU A 605 -68.05 21.45 -17.21
C LEU A 605 -69.12 20.37 -17.24
N ASP A 606 -70.05 20.36 -18.19
CA ASP A 606 -71.10 19.32 -18.23
C ASP A 606 -70.68 18.08 -19.03
N LYS A 607 -69.82 18.25 -20.04
CA LYS A 607 -69.42 17.17 -20.95
C LYS A 607 -68.03 17.40 -21.57
N ILE A 608 -67.30 16.32 -21.79
CA ILE A 608 -66.07 16.28 -22.61
C ILE A 608 -66.36 15.42 -23.83
N GLU A 609 -65.98 15.88 -25.02
CA GLU A 609 -66.16 15.16 -26.27
C GLU A 609 -64.82 15.05 -27.01
N ILE A 610 -64.31 13.83 -27.17
CA ILE A 610 -63.06 13.54 -27.87
C ILE A 610 -63.38 13.13 -29.31
N ARG A 611 -62.61 13.65 -30.28
CA ARG A 611 -62.78 13.37 -31.71
C ARG A 611 -61.44 13.18 -32.39
N GLY A 612 -61.40 12.29 -33.40
CA GLY A 612 -60.22 12.13 -34.27
C GLY A 612 -59.17 11.14 -33.78
N ASN A 613 -59.41 10.50 -32.63
CA ASN A 613 -58.68 9.33 -32.18
C ASN A 613 -59.17 8.05 -32.89
N GLU A 614 -58.24 7.17 -33.26
CA GLU A 614 -58.49 5.90 -33.96
C GLU A 614 -57.85 4.71 -33.21
N THR A 615 -56.64 4.86 -32.67
CA THR A 615 -55.92 3.82 -31.93
C THR A 615 -55.78 4.10 -30.44
N VAL A 616 -55.82 5.37 -30.01
CA VAL A 616 -55.84 5.76 -28.60
C VAL A 616 -57.28 5.85 -28.11
N SER A 617 -57.61 5.16 -27.02
CA SER A 617 -58.98 5.13 -26.51
C SER A 617 -59.38 6.45 -25.84
N ASP A 618 -60.68 6.76 -25.84
CA ASP A 618 -61.23 7.92 -25.12
C ASP A 618 -60.84 7.90 -23.63
N ALA A 619 -60.74 6.71 -23.02
CA ALA A 619 -60.35 6.55 -21.62
C ALA A 619 -58.90 6.97 -21.36
N GLU A 620 -57.97 6.64 -22.26
CA GLU A 620 -56.56 7.05 -22.17
C GLU A 620 -56.38 8.55 -22.37
N ILE A 621 -57.17 9.15 -23.26
CA ILE A 621 -57.15 10.60 -23.49
C ILE A 621 -57.78 11.34 -22.32
N LEU A 622 -58.86 10.80 -21.73
CA LEU A 622 -59.49 11.37 -20.54
C LEU A 622 -58.59 11.32 -19.29
N LEU A 623 -57.72 10.32 -19.19
CA LEU A 623 -56.69 10.24 -18.14
C LEU A 623 -55.73 11.43 -18.21
N ILE A 624 -55.31 11.83 -19.42
CA ILE A 624 -54.38 12.96 -19.62
C ILE A 624 -55.07 14.32 -19.43
N ILE A 625 -56.33 14.44 -19.84
CA ILE A 625 -57.10 15.71 -19.75
C ILE A 625 -57.34 16.12 -18.29
N ASP A 626 -57.41 15.15 -17.37
CA ASP A 626 -57.65 15.32 -15.93
C ASP A 626 -58.79 16.32 -15.59
N LEU A 627 -59.89 16.22 -16.34
CA LEU A 627 -61.16 16.89 -16.08
C LEU A 627 -62.30 15.88 -16.13
N LYS A 628 -63.23 15.96 -15.18
CA LYS A 628 -64.42 15.11 -15.17
C LYS A 628 -65.68 15.91 -15.52
N PRO A 629 -66.67 15.28 -16.18
CA PRO A 629 -68.01 15.87 -16.31
C PRO A 629 -68.59 16.23 -14.93
N SER A 630 -69.28 17.37 -14.85
CA SER A 630 -69.79 18.08 -13.68
C SER A 630 -68.77 18.79 -12.77
N GLU A 631 -67.49 18.81 -13.12
CA GLU A 631 -66.44 19.46 -12.33
C GLU A 631 -66.36 20.97 -12.59
N ILE A 632 -66.03 21.75 -11.56
CA ILE A 632 -65.78 23.19 -11.67
C ILE A 632 -64.32 23.38 -12.09
N PHE A 633 -64.08 24.08 -13.19
CA PHE A 633 -62.75 24.29 -13.75
C PHE A 633 -62.58 25.72 -14.27
N ASN A 634 -61.34 26.15 -14.40
CA ASN A 634 -60.98 27.43 -14.99
C ASN A 634 -60.77 27.25 -16.53
N PRO A 635 -61.44 28.03 -17.39
CA PRO A 635 -61.20 28.01 -18.84
C PRO A 635 -59.73 28.24 -19.27
N GLU A 636 -58.91 28.89 -18.44
CA GLU A 636 -57.46 29.04 -18.68
C GLU A 636 -56.67 27.74 -18.51
N GLU A 637 -57.26 26.66 -18.00
CA GLU A 637 -56.63 25.33 -17.92
C GLU A 637 -56.63 24.60 -19.28
N ILE A 638 -57.46 25.05 -20.25
CA ILE A 638 -57.62 24.38 -21.55
C ILE A 638 -56.35 24.39 -22.42
N PRO A 639 -55.62 25.52 -22.55
CA PRO A 639 -54.34 25.53 -23.25
C PRO A 639 -53.30 24.57 -22.66
N ALA A 640 -53.26 24.42 -21.33
CA ALA A 640 -52.34 23.48 -20.67
C ALA A 640 -52.71 22.02 -21.00
N ILE A 641 -54.01 21.68 -20.96
CA ILE A 641 -54.49 20.35 -21.37
C ILE A 641 -54.13 20.05 -22.83
N ARG A 642 -54.29 21.04 -23.72
CA ARG A 642 -53.86 20.91 -25.10
C ARG A 642 -52.36 20.64 -25.20
N GLN A 643 -51.55 21.40 -24.48
CA GLN A 643 -50.10 21.26 -24.46
C GLN A 643 -49.68 19.87 -23.96
N THR A 644 -50.26 19.38 -22.85
CA THR A 644 -50.00 18.01 -22.34
C THR A 644 -50.34 16.93 -23.37
N LEU A 645 -51.44 17.08 -24.11
CA LEU A 645 -51.79 16.18 -25.20
C LEU A 645 -50.86 16.31 -26.42
N GLU A 646 -50.29 17.48 -26.70
CA GLU A 646 -49.28 17.67 -27.75
C GLU A 646 -47.92 17.07 -27.33
N GLU A 647 -47.56 17.19 -26.05
CA GLU A 647 -46.29 16.71 -25.48
C GLU A 647 -46.27 15.20 -25.18
N CYS A 648 -47.43 14.56 -24.97
CA CYS A 648 -47.50 13.10 -24.78
C CYS A 648 -47.02 12.28 -25.98
N GLY A 649 -46.81 12.93 -27.13
CA GLY A 649 -46.25 12.32 -28.34
C GLY A 649 -47.20 11.36 -29.05
N TRP A 650 -48.46 11.27 -28.61
CA TRP A 650 -49.49 10.43 -29.25
C TRP A 650 -50.13 11.11 -30.46
N PHE A 651 -50.17 12.45 -30.46
CA PHE A 651 -50.91 13.23 -31.46
C PHE A 651 -49.97 14.20 -32.20
N SER A 652 -50.06 14.21 -33.53
CA SER A 652 -49.39 15.18 -34.40
C SER A 652 -50.04 16.57 -34.34
N LYS A 653 -51.30 16.64 -33.87
CA LYS A 653 -52.08 17.86 -33.76
C LYS A 653 -53.19 17.69 -32.72
N VAL A 654 -53.36 18.67 -31.84
CA VAL A 654 -54.46 18.74 -30.87
C VAL A 654 -55.17 20.09 -31.00
N ILE A 655 -56.50 20.10 -30.96
CA ILE A 655 -57.33 21.30 -30.96
C ILE A 655 -58.35 21.17 -29.83
N THR A 656 -58.38 22.14 -28.93
CA THR A 656 -59.32 22.20 -27.81
C THR A 656 -60.27 23.39 -27.99
N THR A 657 -61.58 23.15 -27.93
CA THR A 657 -62.62 24.19 -28.07
C THR A 657 -63.62 24.11 -26.92
N LEU A 658 -63.84 25.21 -26.20
CA LEU A 658 -64.89 25.32 -25.19
C LEU A 658 -66.16 25.93 -25.80
N SER A 659 -67.30 25.25 -25.64
CA SER A 659 -68.61 25.77 -26.06
C SER A 659 -69.49 25.94 -24.83
N SER A 660 -69.88 27.19 -24.52
CA SER A 660 -70.79 27.54 -23.42
C SER A 660 -72.11 28.10 -23.93
N SER A 661 -73.23 27.53 -23.49
CA SER A 661 -74.59 28.11 -23.59
C SER A 661 -75.12 28.42 -22.19
N ASP A 662 -76.16 29.26 -22.07
CA ASP A 662 -76.73 29.74 -20.78
C ASP A 662 -77.10 28.62 -19.77
N ASP A 663 -77.14 27.34 -20.19
CA ASP A 663 -77.47 26.17 -19.35
C ASP A 663 -76.50 24.96 -19.52
N SER A 664 -75.42 25.04 -20.33
CA SER A 664 -74.44 23.93 -20.41
C SER A 664 -73.06 24.30 -20.97
N SER A 665 -71.96 23.72 -20.44
CA SER A 665 -70.61 23.89 -21.01
C SER A 665 -69.98 22.55 -21.45
N THR A 666 -69.42 22.51 -22.67
CA THR A 666 -68.79 21.29 -23.26
C THR A 666 -67.39 21.60 -23.78
N LEU A 667 -66.40 20.78 -23.40
CA LEU A 667 -65.03 20.81 -23.92
C LEU A 667 -64.90 19.80 -25.06
N ILE A 668 -64.60 20.27 -26.26
CA ILE A 668 -64.34 19.44 -27.43
C ILE A 668 -62.83 19.33 -27.64
N VAL A 669 -62.29 18.11 -27.66
CA VAL A 669 -60.88 17.82 -27.88
C VAL A 669 -60.74 17.05 -29.20
N GLU A 670 -60.26 17.71 -30.25
CA GLU A 670 -59.99 17.10 -31.55
C GLU A 670 -58.50 16.77 -31.68
N VAL A 671 -58.17 15.49 -31.92
CA VAL A 671 -56.80 15.00 -32.03
C VAL A 671 -56.52 14.37 -33.39
N VAL A 672 -55.25 14.36 -33.81
CA VAL A 672 -54.76 13.62 -34.98
C VAL A 672 -53.58 12.76 -34.55
N GLU A 673 -53.73 11.45 -34.52
CA GLU A 673 -52.70 10.52 -34.03
C GLU A 673 -51.41 10.52 -34.88
N ASN A 674 -50.27 10.31 -34.22
CA ASN A 674 -48.98 10.10 -34.89
C ASN A 674 -48.95 8.72 -35.59
N PRO A 675 -48.31 8.60 -36.79
CA PRO A 675 -48.23 7.34 -37.52
C PRO A 675 -47.40 6.27 -36.77
N TYR A 676 -47.88 5.03 -36.75
CA TYR A 676 -47.17 3.87 -36.22
C TYR A 676 -45.91 3.57 -37.04
N VAL A 677 -44.76 3.39 -36.39
CA VAL A 677 -43.53 2.90 -37.04
C VAL A 677 -43.36 1.42 -36.72
N GLU A 678 -43.67 0.55 -37.67
CA GLU A 678 -43.30 -0.87 -37.61
C GLU A 678 -41.83 -1.02 -38.04
N VAL A 679 -40.94 -1.12 -37.05
CA VAL A 679 -39.57 -1.65 -37.14
C VAL A 679 -38.53 -0.77 -37.86
N VAL A 680 -37.47 -0.39 -37.12
CA VAL A 680 -36.17 -0.03 -37.68
C VAL A 680 -35.21 -1.19 -37.40
N ASP A 681 -34.80 -1.87 -38.47
CA ASP A 681 -33.87 -2.99 -38.41
C ASP A 681 -32.42 -2.46 -38.44
N TRP A 682 -31.69 -2.61 -37.34
CA TRP A 682 -30.26 -2.24 -37.22
C TRP A 682 -29.33 -3.44 -37.43
N SER A 683 -29.81 -4.55 -37.98
CA SER A 683 -29.00 -5.76 -38.15
C SER A 683 -28.12 -5.75 -39.41
N SER A 684 -27.22 -4.76 -39.56
CA SER A 684 -26.04 -4.96 -40.40
C SER A 684 -24.90 -3.98 -40.11
N SER A 685 -24.00 -4.33 -39.17
CA SER A 685 -22.53 -4.35 -39.36
C SER A 685 -21.74 -4.18 -38.05
N LEU A 686 -21.46 -5.28 -37.33
CA LEU A 686 -20.38 -5.32 -36.33
C LEU A 686 -19.68 -6.69 -36.37
N SER A 687 -19.17 -7.09 -37.55
CA SER A 687 -18.30 -8.27 -37.66
C SER A 687 -17.03 -8.08 -38.50
N ASP A 688 -16.78 -6.90 -39.08
CA ASP A 688 -15.51 -6.64 -39.77
C ASP A 688 -15.25 -5.13 -39.80
N GLY A 689 -14.14 -4.67 -39.23
CA GLY A 689 -13.83 -3.25 -38.94
C GLY A 689 -13.59 -2.37 -40.17
N ARG A 690 -14.56 -2.27 -41.09
CA ARG A 690 -14.56 -1.34 -42.22
C ARG A 690 -15.85 -0.54 -42.22
N VAL A 691 -15.72 0.78 -42.09
CA VAL A 691 -16.82 1.75 -42.24
C VAL A 691 -17.28 1.72 -43.70
N GLY A 692 -18.39 1.04 -43.96
CA GLY A 692 -19.13 1.11 -45.21
C GLY A 692 -20.14 2.25 -45.16
N ASN A 693 -20.11 3.13 -46.16
CA ASN A 693 -21.00 4.29 -46.27
C ASN A 693 -22.49 3.91 -46.18
N ALA A 694 -23.12 4.19 -45.04
CA ALA A 694 -24.57 4.21 -44.93
C ALA A 694 -25.11 5.49 -45.58
N HIS A 695 -26.02 5.34 -46.54
CA HIS A 695 -26.78 6.47 -47.08
C HIS A 695 -27.80 6.93 -46.03
N LEU A 696 -27.49 8.02 -45.33
CA LEU A 696 -28.43 8.77 -44.51
C LEU A 696 -29.40 9.53 -45.42
N THR A 697 -30.65 9.08 -45.47
CA THR A 697 -31.76 9.98 -45.81
C THR A 697 -32.19 10.64 -44.51
N ALA A 698 -31.93 11.94 -44.37
CA ALA A 698 -32.37 12.74 -43.24
C ALA A 698 -33.91 12.82 -43.22
N GLY A 699 -34.56 11.84 -42.62
CA GLY A 699 -35.93 11.94 -42.12
C GLY A 699 -35.86 11.97 -40.60
N ARG A 700 -36.51 12.94 -39.96
CA ARG A 700 -36.70 12.95 -38.50
C ARG A 700 -37.25 11.60 -38.07
N VAL A 701 -36.45 10.81 -37.36
CA VAL A 701 -36.92 9.61 -36.66
C VAL A 701 -37.74 10.14 -35.48
N GLY A 702 -39.06 10.10 -35.60
CA GLY A 702 -39.94 10.34 -34.45
C GLY A 702 -39.91 9.12 -33.54
N ASN A 703 -39.93 9.36 -32.23
CA ASN A 703 -40.02 8.37 -31.16
C ASN A 703 -41.04 7.27 -31.49
N ALA A 704 -40.55 6.07 -31.84
CA ALA A 704 -41.41 4.92 -32.07
C ALA A 704 -41.90 4.40 -30.71
N HIS A 705 -43.22 4.42 -30.52
CA HIS A 705 -43.90 3.88 -29.34
C HIS A 705 -44.08 2.37 -29.49
N LEU A 706 -43.48 1.60 -28.58
CA LEU A 706 -43.56 0.13 -28.55
C LEU A 706 -44.52 -0.30 -27.45
N THR A 707 -45.45 -1.20 -27.76
CA THR A 707 -46.32 -1.81 -26.74
C THR A 707 -45.70 -3.11 -26.23
N VAL A 708 -45.16 -3.07 -25.02
CA VAL A 708 -44.54 -4.20 -24.32
C VAL A 708 -45.57 -4.86 -23.40
N LYS A 709 -45.89 -6.12 -23.69
CA LYS A 709 -46.82 -6.98 -22.93
C LYS A 709 -46.13 -7.79 -21.84
N SER A 710 -44.84 -8.12 -22.02
CA SER A 710 -44.03 -8.88 -21.06
C SER A 710 -42.55 -8.44 -21.10
N LEU A 711 -41.86 -8.59 -19.96
CA LEU A 711 -40.46 -8.24 -19.75
C LEU A 711 -39.69 -9.49 -19.29
N SER A 712 -38.53 -9.74 -19.90
CA SER A 712 -37.59 -10.79 -19.50
C SER A 712 -36.16 -10.23 -19.46
N ILE A 713 -35.39 -10.63 -18.44
CA ILE A 713 -33.99 -10.27 -18.28
C ILE A 713 -33.19 -11.57 -18.15
N HIS A 714 -32.12 -11.71 -18.95
CA HIS A 714 -31.30 -12.91 -19.02
C HIS A 714 -29.80 -12.58 -18.96
N GLY A 715 -29.00 -13.54 -18.50
CA GLY A 715 -27.53 -13.41 -18.43
C GLY A 715 -27.00 -12.67 -17.20
N ASN A 716 -27.89 -12.10 -16.39
CA ASN A 716 -27.61 -11.49 -15.10
C ASN A 716 -27.50 -12.57 -14.00
N THR A 717 -26.28 -12.80 -13.51
CA THR A 717 -25.99 -13.68 -12.36
C THR A 717 -25.52 -12.90 -11.12
N LEU A 718 -24.98 -11.69 -11.30
CA LEU A 718 -24.51 -10.78 -10.26
C LEU A 718 -25.66 -9.95 -9.66
N PHE A 719 -26.61 -9.50 -10.48
CA PHE A 719 -27.80 -8.76 -10.04
C PHE A 719 -29.06 -9.53 -10.40
N THR A 720 -30.02 -9.62 -9.48
CA THR A 720 -31.30 -10.30 -9.76
C THR A 720 -32.16 -9.48 -10.71
N SER A 721 -33.00 -10.15 -11.51
CA SER A 721 -33.91 -9.46 -12.43
C SER A 721 -34.88 -8.53 -11.68
N GLN A 722 -35.27 -8.90 -10.45
CA GLN A 722 -36.13 -8.07 -9.61
C GLN A 722 -35.44 -6.77 -9.16
N GLN A 723 -34.15 -6.82 -8.83
CA GLN A 723 -33.37 -5.62 -8.50
C GLN A 723 -33.30 -4.67 -9.71
N LEU A 724 -32.93 -5.18 -10.89
CA LEU A 724 -32.82 -4.36 -12.10
C LEU A 724 -34.18 -3.76 -12.51
N THR A 725 -35.26 -4.53 -12.39
CA THR A 725 -36.62 -4.04 -12.63
C THR A 725 -37.02 -2.93 -11.66
N ARG A 726 -36.68 -3.08 -10.38
CA ARG A 726 -36.99 -2.09 -9.35
C ARG A 726 -36.20 -0.80 -9.55
N TYR A 727 -34.87 -0.89 -9.65
CA TYR A 727 -33.99 0.28 -9.73
C TYR A 727 -34.29 1.15 -10.95
N PHE A 728 -34.52 0.54 -12.12
CA PHE A 728 -34.74 1.31 -13.35
C PHE A 728 -36.21 1.44 -13.74
N ASN A 729 -37.13 1.13 -12.82
CA ASN A 729 -38.58 1.19 -13.03
C ASN A 729 -39.02 0.55 -14.38
N LEU A 730 -38.61 -0.69 -14.63
CA LEU A 730 -38.90 -1.38 -15.89
C LEU A 730 -40.35 -1.91 -15.88
N ARG A 731 -41.27 -1.23 -16.60
CA ARG A 731 -42.69 -1.56 -16.64
C ARG A 731 -43.15 -2.05 -18.02
N THR A 732 -44.21 -2.87 -18.05
CA THR A 732 -44.93 -3.23 -19.29
C THR A 732 -45.91 -2.13 -19.66
N GLY A 733 -46.05 -1.80 -20.95
CA GLY A 733 -46.92 -0.72 -21.41
C GLY A 733 -46.47 -0.15 -22.76
N ARG A 734 -46.95 1.06 -23.09
CA ARG A 734 -46.51 1.80 -24.27
C ARG A 734 -45.26 2.61 -23.90
N LEU A 735 -44.09 2.15 -24.35
CA LEU A 735 -42.78 2.73 -24.03
C LEU A 735 -42.17 3.41 -25.25
N VAL A 736 -41.43 4.49 -25.02
CA VAL A 736 -40.61 5.11 -26.04
C VAL A 736 -39.31 4.32 -26.21
N THR A 737 -38.89 4.08 -27.45
CA THR A 737 -37.67 3.29 -27.73
C THR A 737 -36.43 3.87 -27.03
N ASP A 738 -36.31 5.20 -26.99
CA ASP A 738 -35.18 5.90 -26.35
C ASP A 738 -35.12 5.65 -24.84
N GLN A 739 -36.28 5.55 -24.16
CA GLN A 739 -36.33 5.22 -22.73
C GLN A 739 -35.76 3.83 -22.45
N ILE A 740 -36.02 2.85 -23.33
CA ILE A 740 -35.50 1.48 -23.18
C ILE A 740 -33.98 1.47 -23.34
N SER A 741 -33.45 2.18 -24.35
CA SER A 741 -32.01 2.27 -24.55
C SER A 741 -31.30 2.96 -23.39
N THR A 742 -31.85 4.05 -22.87
CA THR A 742 -31.29 4.76 -21.70
C THR A 742 -31.22 3.82 -20.50
N LYS A 743 -32.32 3.11 -20.19
CA LYS A 743 -32.34 2.16 -19.06
C LYS A 743 -31.36 1.00 -19.23
N CYS A 744 -31.16 0.47 -20.45
CA CYS A 744 -30.17 -0.59 -20.69
C CYS A 744 -28.72 -0.11 -20.51
N ARG A 745 -28.42 1.11 -20.98
CA ARG A 745 -27.11 1.73 -20.80
C ARG A 745 -26.80 1.91 -19.31
N LEU A 746 -27.75 2.45 -18.54
CA LEU A 746 -27.61 2.63 -17.09
C LEU A 746 -27.39 1.31 -16.34
N ILE A 747 -28.02 0.22 -16.77
CA ILE A 747 -27.71 -1.11 -16.24
C ILE A 747 -26.26 -1.49 -16.54
N SER A 748 -25.73 -1.22 -17.73
CA SER A 748 -24.33 -1.52 -18.05
C SER A 748 -23.36 -0.73 -17.17
N GLU A 749 -23.65 0.55 -16.94
CA GLU A 749 -22.85 1.42 -16.06
C GLU A 749 -22.90 0.97 -14.61
N LEU A 750 -24.04 0.51 -14.11
CA LEU A 750 -24.13 -0.12 -12.79
C LEU A 750 -23.12 -1.27 -12.63
N TYR A 751 -22.97 -2.12 -13.65
CA TYR A 751 -21.96 -3.20 -13.59
C TYR A 751 -20.53 -2.66 -13.68
N HIS A 752 -20.26 -1.67 -14.51
CA HIS A 752 -18.93 -1.06 -14.65
C HIS A 752 -18.49 -0.41 -13.33
N ASN A 753 -19.37 0.36 -12.71
CA ASN A 753 -19.18 0.99 -11.41
C ASN A 753 -18.97 -0.03 -10.28
N ARG A 754 -19.35 -1.30 -10.50
CA ARG A 754 -19.21 -2.40 -9.54
C ARG A 754 -18.01 -3.30 -9.83
N GLY A 755 -17.07 -2.86 -10.67
CA GLY A 755 -15.81 -3.56 -10.94
C GLY A 755 -15.86 -4.60 -12.06
N TYR A 756 -16.90 -4.57 -12.91
CA TYR A 756 -17.08 -5.50 -14.03
C TYR A 756 -16.91 -4.78 -15.38
N PRO A 757 -15.68 -4.39 -15.77
CA PRO A 757 -15.42 -3.50 -16.91
C PRO A 757 -15.75 -4.12 -18.28
N LEU A 758 -15.95 -5.44 -18.34
CA LEU A 758 -16.33 -6.14 -19.57
C LEU A 758 -17.84 -6.39 -19.68
N ALA A 759 -18.63 -5.91 -18.72
CA ALA A 759 -20.08 -6.07 -18.73
C ALA A 759 -20.70 -5.26 -19.88
N SER A 760 -21.78 -5.77 -20.47
CA SER A 760 -22.51 -5.11 -21.54
C SER A 760 -23.98 -5.55 -21.52
N VAL A 761 -24.89 -4.67 -21.91
CA VAL A 761 -26.33 -4.92 -21.87
C VAL A 761 -26.95 -4.61 -23.23
N ASP A 762 -27.62 -5.60 -23.81
CA ASP A 762 -28.34 -5.49 -25.07
C ASP A 762 -29.83 -5.71 -24.85
N TYR A 763 -30.69 -5.19 -25.74
CA TYR A 763 -32.13 -5.46 -25.70
C TYR A 763 -32.70 -5.80 -27.08
N ARG A 764 -33.80 -6.56 -27.07
CA ARG A 764 -34.59 -6.88 -28.26
C ARG A 764 -36.08 -6.87 -27.93
N VAL A 765 -36.87 -6.20 -28.77
CA VAL A 765 -38.33 -6.24 -28.71
C VAL A 765 -38.85 -7.11 -29.86
N ALA A 766 -39.57 -8.19 -29.53
CA ALA A 766 -40.18 -9.09 -30.50
C ALA A 766 -41.54 -9.58 -29.98
N ASP A 767 -42.57 -9.62 -30.83
CA ASP A 767 -43.93 -10.11 -30.51
C ASP A 767 -44.60 -9.46 -29.27
N GLY A 768 -44.17 -8.25 -28.90
CA GLY A 768 -44.63 -7.56 -27.69
C GLY A 768 -43.89 -7.96 -26.41
N GLU A 769 -42.78 -8.69 -26.49
CA GLU A 769 -41.90 -9.03 -25.37
C GLU A 769 -40.58 -8.23 -25.46
N LEU A 770 -40.20 -7.56 -24.36
CA LEU A 770 -38.91 -6.89 -24.20
C LEU A 770 -37.93 -7.86 -23.53
N ASN A 771 -36.95 -8.32 -24.29
CA ASN A 771 -35.88 -9.20 -23.82
C ASN A 771 -34.59 -8.39 -23.61
N ILE A 772 -34.14 -8.26 -22.37
CA ILE A 772 -32.85 -7.65 -22.01
C ILE A 772 -31.82 -8.76 -21.76
N THR A 773 -30.67 -8.68 -22.40
CA THR A 773 -29.56 -9.63 -22.26
C THR A 773 -28.36 -8.94 -21.65
N VAL A 774 -27.90 -9.41 -20.49
CA VAL A 774 -26.70 -8.94 -19.80
C VAL A 774 -25.57 -9.93 -20.06
N ASP A 775 -24.47 -9.46 -20.66
CA ASP A 775 -23.20 -10.18 -20.72
C ASP A 775 -22.26 -9.58 -19.69
N GLU A 776 -22.04 -10.27 -18.58
CA GLU A 776 -21.26 -9.80 -17.43
C GLU A 776 -19.74 -9.78 -17.68
N GLY A 777 -19.28 -10.08 -18.90
CA GLY A 777 -17.86 -9.92 -19.23
C GLY A 777 -16.98 -11.14 -18.97
N ARG A 778 -17.51 -12.35 -19.22
CA ARG A 778 -16.75 -13.60 -19.02
C ARG A 778 -15.58 -13.76 -19.99
N ILE A 779 -14.42 -14.19 -19.49
CA ILE A 779 -13.20 -14.40 -20.29
C ILE A 779 -13.41 -15.56 -21.26
N LYS A 780 -13.23 -15.32 -22.55
CA LYS A 780 -13.39 -16.35 -23.59
C LYS A 780 -12.13 -17.20 -23.77
N GLN A 781 -10.94 -16.61 -23.63
CA GLN A 781 -9.67 -17.30 -23.90
C GLN A 781 -8.52 -16.72 -23.08
N ILE A 782 -7.60 -17.58 -22.62
CA ILE A 782 -6.32 -17.16 -22.05
C ILE A 782 -5.19 -17.57 -23.00
N ARG A 783 -4.40 -16.64 -23.53
CA ARG A 783 -3.24 -16.92 -24.40
C ARG A 783 -1.96 -16.87 -23.59
N LEU A 784 -1.11 -17.88 -23.78
CA LEU A 784 0.20 -17.97 -23.12
C LEU A 784 1.30 -18.08 -24.19
N SER A 785 2.33 -17.25 -24.09
CA SER A 785 3.48 -17.24 -24.99
C SER A 785 4.82 -17.30 -24.24
N GLY A 786 5.87 -17.73 -24.95
CA GLY A 786 7.24 -17.84 -24.42
C GLY A 786 7.52 -19.07 -23.53
N ASN A 787 6.50 -19.90 -23.29
CA ASN A 787 6.55 -21.13 -22.49
C ASN A 787 7.02 -22.36 -23.30
N ASN A 788 8.27 -22.38 -23.75
CA ASN A 788 8.82 -23.49 -24.56
C ASN A 788 9.01 -24.81 -23.79
N ARG A 789 9.29 -24.73 -22.49
CA ARG A 789 9.57 -25.86 -21.58
C ARG A 789 8.64 -25.87 -20.37
N ILE A 790 8.05 -24.73 -20.01
CA ILE A 790 7.02 -24.63 -18.97
C ILE A 790 5.69 -25.05 -19.58
N LYS A 791 5.01 -26.00 -18.93
CA LYS A 791 3.71 -26.48 -19.42
C LYS A 791 2.65 -25.40 -19.20
N ARG A 792 1.76 -25.22 -20.18
CA ARG A 792 0.64 -24.28 -20.10
C ARG A 792 -0.20 -24.51 -18.84
N ASP A 793 -0.57 -25.76 -18.56
CA ASP A 793 -1.40 -26.10 -17.39
C ASP A 793 -0.77 -25.70 -16.05
N GLU A 794 0.57 -25.69 -15.98
CA GLU A 794 1.28 -25.26 -14.77
C GLU A 794 1.14 -23.76 -14.54
N VAL A 795 1.11 -22.97 -15.61
CA VAL A 795 0.90 -21.52 -15.54
C VAL A 795 -0.56 -21.19 -15.23
N ILE A 796 -1.50 -21.80 -15.95
CA ILE A 796 -2.94 -21.55 -15.76
C ILE A 796 -3.40 -21.94 -14.35
N LYS A 797 -2.93 -23.06 -13.80
CA LYS A 797 -3.28 -23.47 -12.42
C LYS A 797 -2.83 -22.45 -11.37
N LEU A 798 -1.76 -21.70 -11.65
CA LEU A 798 -1.24 -20.68 -10.74
C LEU A 798 -1.90 -19.32 -10.92
N LEU A 799 -2.50 -19.07 -12.08
CA LEU A 799 -3.17 -17.82 -12.42
C LEU A 799 -4.50 -17.65 -11.67
N ASN A 800 -5.11 -18.72 -11.14
CA ASN A 800 -6.37 -18.67 -10.39
C ASN A 800 -7.58 -18.02 -11.12
N ILE A 801 -7.48 -17.89 -12.45
CA ILE A 801 -8.56 -17.51 -13.38
C ILE A 801 -8.63 -18.55 -14.50
N SER A 802 -9.84 -18.96 -14.86
CA SER A 802 -10.14 -19.91 -15.93
C SER A 802 -10.96 -19.26 -17.06
N GLU A 803 -10.89 -19.88 -18.24
CA GLU A 803 -11.77 -19.53 -19.36
C GLU A 803 -13.24 -19.80 -18.94
N GLY A 804 -14.09 -18.78 -19.02
CA GLY A 804 -15.49 -18.79 -18.57
C GLY A 804 -15.77 -18.00 -17.29
N ASP A 805 -14.74 -17.60 -16.55
CA ASP A 805 -14.89 -16.80 -15.33
C ASP A 805 -15.22 -15.34 -15.67
N VAL A 806 -15.95 -14.66 -14.77
CA VAL A 806 -16.26 -13.24 -14.90
C VAL A 806 -14.98 -12.44 -14.65
N TYR A 807 -14.64 -11.53 -15.56
CA TYR A 807 -13.46 -10.67 -15.40
C TYR A 807 -13.79 -9.50 -14.47
N THR A 808 -12.99 -9.31 -13.43
CA THR A 808 -13.03 -8.12 -12.57
C THR A 808 -11.73 -7.32 -12.71
N SER A 809 -11.78 -6.02 -12.47
CA SER A 809 -10.59 -5.15 -12.47
C SER A 809 -9.51 -5.66 -11.51
N ASP A 810 -9.93 -6.10 -10.32
CA ASP A 810 -9.01 -6.30 -9.19
C ASP A 810 -8.35 -7.70 -9.23
N THR A 811 -9.01 -8.70 -9.82
CA THR A 811 -8.52 -10.08 -9.79
C THR A 811 -7.39 -10.36 -10.78
N SER A 812 -7.20 -9.57 -11.83
CA SER A 812 -6.31 -9.97 -12.94
C SER A 812 -4.83 -9.61 -12.73
N GLU A 813 -4.53 -8.40 -12.27
CA GLU A 813 -3.14 -7.93 -12.12
C GLU A 813 -2.44 -8.59 -10.92
N GLU A 814 -3.11 -8.64 -9.77
CA GLU A 814 -2.64 -9.28 -8.55
C GLU A 814 -2.33 -10.76 -8.79
N GLN A 815 -3.24 -11.47 -9.47
CA GLN A 815 -3.07 -12.89 -9.75
C GLN A 815 -1.96 -13.19 -10.75
N ILE A 816 -1.76 -12.34 -11.76
CA ILE A 816 -0.62 -12.44 -12.69
C ILE A 816 0.70 -12.24 -11.93
N PHE A 817 0.76 -11.30 -11.00
CA PHE A 817 1.94 -11.08 -10.17
C PHE A 817 2.21 -12.28 -9.23
N HIS A 818 1.20 -12.79 -8.52
CA HIS A 818 1.33 -13.96 -7.67
C HIS A 818 1.76 -15.21 -8.44
N MET A 819 1.17 -15.43 -9.62
CA MET A 819 1.55 -16.50 -10.53
C MET A 819 3.03 -16.38 -10.90
N ALA A 820 3.51 -15.19 -11.29
CA ALA A 820 4.90 -14.96 -11.65
C ALA A 820 5.86 -15.18 -10.47
N ALA A 821 5.51 -14.71 -9.27
CA ALA A 821 6.29 -14.91 -8.04
C ALA A 821 6.40 -16.41 -7.69
N LYS A 822 5.29 -17.15 -7.77
CA LYS A 822 5.27 -18.59 -7.49
C LYS A 822 6.05 -19.39 -8.55
N LEU A 823 5.90 -19.07 -9.83
CA LEU A 823 6.72 -19.65 -10.91
C LEU A 823 8.21 -19.39 -10.70
N LYS A 824 8.60 -18.20 -10.25
CA LYS A 824 10.01 -17.86 -9.96
C LYS A 824 10.60 -18.71 -8.83
N ARG A 825 9.80 -19.08 -7.83
CA ARG A 825 10.21 -19.93 -6.70
C ARG A 825 10.23 -21.41 -7.06
N GLU A 826 9.21 -21.89 -7.76
CA GLU A 826 8.95 -23.32 -7.93
C GLU A 826 9.44 -23.88 -9.27
N ASN A 827 9.43 -23.07 -10.34
CA ASN A 827 9.78 -23.53 -11.68
C ASN A 827 11.23 -23.19 -12.06
N ARG A 828 12.03 -24.23 -12.33
CA ARG A 828 13.46 -24.09 -12.66
C ARG A 828 13.74 -23.40 -14.00
N TYR A 829 12.78 -23.36 -14.90
CA TYR A 829 12.91 -22.77 -16.23
C TYR A 829 12.39 -21.34 -16.28
N PHE A 830 11.56 -20.89 -15.33
CA PHE A 830 11.03 -19.53 -15.35
C PHE A 830 12.12 -18.49 -15.09
N ALA A 831 12.19 -17.45 -15.93
CA ALA A 831 13.07 -16.30 -15.73
C ALA A 831 12.28 -15.08 -15.22
N THR A 832 11.29 -14.62 -15.98
CA THR A 832 10.45 -13.46 -15.63
C THR A 832 9.14 -13.45 -16.44
N LEU A 833 8.14 -12.73 -15.95
CA LEU A 833 7.03 -12.24 -16.75
C LEU A 833 7.54 -11.09 -17.64
N THR A 834 7.11 -11.05 -18.91
CA THR A 834 7.58 -10.04 -19.88
C THR A 834 6.48 -9.03 -20.18
N ASP A 835 5.25 -9.49 -20.40
CA ASP A 835 4.09 -8.63 -20.71
C ASP A 835 2.78 -9.37 -20.39
N TRP A 836 1.68 -8.62 -20.21
CA TRP A 836 0.32 -9.14 -20.14
C TRP A 836 -0.71 -8.10 -20.61
N GLN A 837 -1.78 -8.53 -21.28
CA GLN A 837 -2.80 -7.63 -21.87
C GLN A 837 -4.19 -8.28 -21.91
N LEU A 838 -5.24 -7.48 -21.69
CA LEU A 838 -6.65 -7.87 -21.91
C LEU A 838 -7.19 -7.23 -23.19
N ASP A 839 -7.64 -8.06 -24.14
CA ASP A 839 -8.43 -7.60 -25.29
C ASP A 839 -9.92 -7.66 -24.92
N SER A 840 -10.52 -6.50 -24.61
CA SER A 840 -11.92 -6.39 -24.20
C SER A 840 -12.92 -6.82 -25.28
N ALA A 841 -12.59 -6.61 -26.56
CA ALA A 841 -13.47 -6.97 -27.68
C ALA A 841 -13.50 -8.48 -27.91
N GLN A 842 -12.34 -9.13 -27.81
CA GLN A 842 -12.22 -10.59 -27.93
C GLN A 842 -12.38 -11.33 -26.60
N LYS A 843 -12.49 -10.60 -25.47
CA LYS A 843 -12.48 -11.13 -24.09
C LYS A 843 -11.33 -12.11 -23.88
N THR A 844 -10.13 -11.74 -24.33
CA THR A 844 -8.94 -12.60 -24.34
C THR A 844 -7.82 -12.03 -23.47
N LEU A 845 -7.36 -12.80 -22.49
CA LEU A 845 -6.22 -12.45 -21.61
C LEU A 845 -4.93 -13.05 -22.16
N SER A 846 -3.95 -12.24 -22.54
CA SER A 846 -2.65 -12.68 -23.07
C SER A 846 -1.54 -12.50 -22.04
N ILE A 847 -0.73 -13.53 -21.81
CA ILE A 847 0.39 -13.55 -20.85
C ILE A 847 1.66 -14.03 -21.56
N GLU A 848 2.74 -13.24 -21.49
CA GLU A 848 4.04 -13.58 -22.06
C GLU A 848 5.10 -13.82 -20.98
N ILE A 849 5.70 -15.01 -21.00
CA ILE A 849 6.74 -15.41 -20.04
C ILE A 849 8.09 -15.66 -20.72
N LYS A 850 9.19 -15.41 -19.99
CA LYS A 850 10.54 -15.69 -20.46
C LYS A 850 11.17 -16.83 -19.67
N GLU A 851 11.82 -17.75 -20.37
CA GLU A 851 12.54 -18.88 -19.77
C GLU A 851 14.05 -18.63 -19.63
N LYS A 852 14.66 -19.28 -18.63
CA LYS A 852 16.10 -19.29 -18.39
C LYS A 852 16.84 -20.03 -19.51
N PRO A 853 18.01 -19.53 -19.94
CA PRO A 853 18.87 -20.25 -20.88
C PRO A 853 19.39 -21.56 -20.25
N LEU A 854 19.62 -22.58 -21.09
CA LEU A 854 20.02 -23.93 -20.66
C LEU A 854 21.44 -23.97 -20.05
N GLY A 855 22.24 -22.95 -20.34
CA GLY A 855 23.53 -22.69 -19.72
C GLY A 855 23.94 -21.24 -19.93
N SER A 856 24.91 -20.77 -19.15
CA SER A 856 25.48 -19.42 -19.27
C SER A 856 26.98 -19.45 -19.04
N ILE A 857 27.71 -18.56 -19.69
CA ILE A 857 29.16 -18.40 -19.53
C ILE A 857 29.41 -17.00 -18.97
N ARG A 858 30.20 -16.92 -17.89
CA ARG A 858 30.63 -15.68 -17.23
C ARG A 858 32.16 -15.56 -17.32
N PRO A 859 32.70 -14.61 -18.10
CA PRO A 859 34.14 -14.35 -18.12
C PRO A 859 34.57 -13.66 -16.81
N HIS A 860 35.79 -13.95 -16.37
CA HIS A 860 36.40 -13.42 -15.15
C HIS A 860 37.81 -12.91 -15.49
N PRO A 861 38.00 -11.64 -15.86
CA PRO A 861 39.33 -11.08 -16.03
C PRO A 861 40.04 -11.01 -14.67
N THR A 862 41.35 -11.22 -14.65
CA THR A 862 42.17 -11.14 -13.43
C THR A 862 43.20 -10.05 -13.58
N VAL A 863 43.10 -9.02 -12.75
CA VAL A 863 44.11 -7.98 -12.55
C VAL A 863 44.34 -7.88 -11.05
N ASN A 864 45.53 -8.27 -10.59
CA ASN A 864 45.87 -8.25 -9.17
C ASN A 864 47.31 -7.78 -8.97
N PHE A 865 47.72 -7.43 -7.74
CA PHE A 865 49.07 -7.05 -7.39
C PHE A 865 49.45 -7.59 -6.01
N ASN A 866 50.61 -8.22 -5.89
CA ASN A 866 51.18 -8.59 -4.59
C ASN A 866 52.72 -8.60 -4.58
N ARG A 867 53.36 -8.68 -3.40
CA ARG A 867 54.83 -8.64 -3.24
C ARG A 867 55.60 -9.80 -3.87
N VAL A 868 54.95 -10.96 -4.06
CA VAL A 868 55.60 -12.14 -4.65
C VAL A 868 55.64 -12.02 -6.17
N HIS A 869 54.53 -11.62 -6.78
CA HIS A 869 54.35 -11.61 -8.23
C HIS A 869 54.47 -10.21 -8.87
N GLY A 870 54.39 -9.14 -8.09
CA GLY A 870 54.08 -7.79 -8.58
C GLY A 870 52.71 -7.78 -9.24
N LEU A 871 52.60 -7.10 -10.38
CA LEU A 871 51.39 -7.10 -11.21
C LEU A 871 51.10 -8.52 -11.74
N ILE A 872 49.86 -8.96 -11.58
CA ILE A 872 49.30 -10.24 -12.01
C ILE A 872 48.24 -9.93 -13.06
N LEU A 873 48.39 -10.53 -14.24
CA LEU A 873 47.42 -10.42 -15.32
C LEU A 873 46.95 -11.80 -15.75
N GLY A 874 45.66 -11.94 -16.01
CA GLY A 874 45.09 -13.22 -16.42
C GLY A 874 43.63 -13.13 -16.76
N GLY A 875 43.03 -14.30 -16.88
CA GLY A 875 41.60 -14.42 -17.06
C GLY A 875 41.12 -15.85 -16.90
N GLY A 876 39.82 -15.99 -16.77
CA GLY A 876 39.14 -17.27 -16.72
C GLY A 876 37.67 -17.13 -17.06
N ALA A 877 36.94 -18.22 -16.89
CA ALA A 877 35.50 -18.25 -17.12
C ALA A 877 34.84 -19.29 -16.22
N GLU A 878 33.57 -19.03 -15.91
CA GLU A 878 32.66 -19.99 -15.31
C GLU A 878 31.52 -20.26 -16.29
N ALA A 879 31.28 -21.54 -16.59
CA ALA A 879 30.15 -22.00 -17.37
C ALA A 879 29.18 -22.77 -16.46
N THR A 880 27.92 -22.35 -16.41
CA THR A 880 26.85 -23.01 -15.66
C THR A 880 25.89 -23.73 -16.62
N THR A 881 25.32 -24.85 -16.19
CA THR A 881 24.33 -25.61 -16.96
C THR A 881 23.21 -26.13 -16.07
N LEU A 882 22.00 -26.25 -16.64
CA LEU A 882 20.84 -26.89 -16.00
C LEU A 882 20.57 -28.31 -16.53
N PHE A 883 21.45 -28.85 -17.38
CA PHE A 883 21.28 -30.15 -18.01
C PHE A 883 21.47 -31.31 -17.01
N ALA A 884 20.43 -32.13 -16.82
CA ALA A 884 20.41 -33.27 -15.89
C ALA A 884 20.88 -32.89 -14.47
N GLY A 885 20.24 -31.88 -13.88
CA GLY A 885 20.67 -31.23 -12.64
C GLY A 885 21.56 -30.02 -12.92
N GLY A 886 21.73 -29.14 -11.94
CA GLY A 886 22.60 -27.98 -12.13
C GLY A 886 24.08 -28.35 -12.00
N GLY A 887 24.93 -27.65 -12.72
CA GLY A 887 26.38 -27.81 -12.61
C GLY A 887 27.12 -26.56 -13.04
N ARG A 888 28.38 -26.46 -12.59
CA ARG A 888 29.33 -25.43 -13.03
C ARG A 888 30.67 -26.05 -13.41
N PHE A 889 31.30 -25.45 -14.40
CA PHE A 889 32.68 -25.68 -14.78
C PHE A 889 33.39 -24.35 -14.76
N TYR A 890 34.55 -24.26 -14.13
CA TYR A 890 35.29 -23.02 -14.02
C TYR A 890 36.78 -23.27 -14.21
N GLY A 891 37.47 -22.27 -14.73
CA GLY A 891 38.91 -22.33 -14.87
C GLY A 891 39.51 -20.97 -15.20
N GLY A 892 40.76 -20.79 -14.80
CA GLY A 892 41.49 -19.55 -15.01
C GLY A 892 42.98 -19.76 -15.05
N ALA A 893 43.66 -18.83 -15.72
CA ALA A 893 45.10 -18.75 -15.77
C ALA A 893 45.53 -17.30 -15.58
N SER A 894 46.49 -17.08 -14.67
CA SER A 894 47.09 -15.77 -14.45
C SER A 894 48.61 -15.87 -14.34
N TYR A 895 49.29 -14.79 -14.73
CA TYR A 895 50.74 -14.71 -14.80
C TYR A 895 51.25 -13.56 -13.94
N GLY A 896 52.14 -13.88 -13.00
CA GLY A 896 52.82 -12.91 -12.14
C GLY A 896 54.08 -12.36 -12.80
N ILE A 897 54.08 -11.09 -13.18
CA ILE A 897 55.11 -10.46 -14.04
C ILE A 897 56.51 -10.51 -13.41
N SER A 898 56.62 -10.21 -12.10
CA SER A 898 57.91 -10.11 -11.41
C SER A 898 58.49 -11.49 -11.09
N SER A 899 57.65 -12.40 -10.60
CA SER A 899 58.04 -13.79 -10.29
C SER A 899 58.27 -14.68 -11.52
N LYS A 900 57.75 -14.26 -12.68
CA LYS A 900 57.68 -15.08 -13.91
C LYS A 900 57.03 -16.45 -13.71
N SER A 901 55.93 -16.49 -12.97
CA SER A 901 55.25 -17.73 -12.62
C SER A 901 53.76 -17.70 -12.98
N TRP A 902 53.22 -18.88 -13.28
CA TRP A 902 51.82 -19.09 -13.63
C TRP A 902 51.02 -19.63 -12.45
N ASN A 903 49.83 -19.06 -12.27
CA ASN A 903 48.74 -19.61 -11.47
C ASN A 903 47.70 -20.23 -12.40
N LEU A 904 47.27 -21.45 -12.09
CA LEU A 904 46.36 -22.24 -12.91
C LEU A 904 45.32 -22.91 -12.02
N GLN A 905 44.07 -22.86 -12.42
CA GLN A 905 42.97 -23.52 -11.72
C GLN A 905 41.96 -24.06 -12.72
N LEU A 906 41.45 -25.27 -12.45
CA LEU A 906 40.37 -25.87 -13.21
C LEU A 906 39.51 -26.70 -12.25
N GLY A 907 38.21 -26.45 -12.23
CA GLY A 907 37.29 -27.14 -11.35
C GLY A 907 35.90 -27.33 -11.93
N THR A 908 35.14 -28.21 -11.31
CA THR A 908 33.76 -28.47 -11.66
C THR A 908 32.96 -28.83 -10.42
N GLU A 909 31.68 -28.46 -10.42
CA GLU A 909 30.70 -28.94 -9.47
C GLU A 909 29.45 -29.42 -10.19
N LYS A 910 28.85 -30.47 -9.67
CA LYS A 910 27.56 -30.99 -10.10
C LYS A 910 26.67 -31.09 -8.88
N TRP A 911 25.48 -30.51 -8.93
CA TRP A 911 24.49 -30.66 -7.86
C TRP A 911 23.23 -31.36 -8.34
N LEU A 912 22.75 -32.24 -7.47
CA LEU A 912 21.51 -32.98 -7.61
C LEU A 912 20.45 -32.34 -6.71
N PHE A 913 19.20 -32.35 -7.15
CA PHE A 913 18.03 -31.78 -6.45
C PHE A 913 18.05 -30.24 -6.32
N ASN A 914 16.88 -29.62 -6.16
CA ASN A 914 16.75 -28.15 -6.11
C ASN A 914 16.60 -27.61 -4.67
N ARG A 915 15.82 -28.28 -3.81
CA ARG A 915 15.50 -27.83 -2.44
C ARG A 915 16.58 -28.19 -1.42
N HIS A 916 17.11 -29.41 -1.49
CA HIS A 916 18.21 -29.92 -0.65
C HIS A 916 19.38 -30.33 -1.56
N ARG A 917 20.09 -29.34 -2.09
CA ARG A 917 21.16 -29.56 -3.07
C ARG A 917 22.24 -30.48 -2.49
N PHE A 918 22.51 -31.58 -3.20
CA PHE A 918 23.67 -32.42 -2.97
C PHE A 918 24.70 -32.16 -4.05
N THR A 919 25.81 -31.53 -3.70
CA THR A 919 26.86 -31.10 -4.62
C THR A 919 28.08 -32.00 -4.52
N VAL A 920 28.58 -32.44 -5.66
CA VAL A 920 29.86 -33.11 -5.84
C VAL A 920 30.77 -32.18 -6.61
N GLY A 921 31.96 -31.90 -6.08
CA GLY A 921 32.93 -31.02 -6.73
C GLY A 921 34.33 -31.59 -6.75
N ALA A 922 35.11 -31.16 -7.73
CA ALA A 922 36.52 -31.50 -7.85
C ALA A 922 37.28 -30.36 -8.51
N GLN A 923 38.54 -30.19 -8.11
CA GLN A 923 39.42 -29.14 -8.61
C GLN A 923 40.86 -29.64 -8.68
N ILE A 924 41.57 -29.17 -9.71
CA ILE A 924 43.03 -29.22 -9.81
C ILE A 924 43.57 -27.80 -9.83
N HIS A 925 44.72 -27.58 -9.18
CA HIS A 925 45.23 -26.22 -9.05
C HIS A 925 46.74 -26.15 -8.83
N LYS A 926 47.29 -25.01 -9.25
CA LYS A 926 48.59 -24.47 -8.87
C LYS A 926 48.36 -22.99 -8.55
N LEU A 927 48.36 -22.65 -7.27
CA LEU A 927 47.98 -21.33 -6.78
C LEU A 927 49.10 -20.74 -5.94
N THR A 928 49.25 -19.43 -6.01
CA THR A 928 49.81 -18.62 -4.95
C THR A 928 48.69 -18.33 -3.97
N ASP A 929 48.70 -19.04 -2.84
CA ASP A 929 47.65 -19.10 -1.85
C ASP A 929 48.10 -18.42 -0.54
N THR A 930 47.16 -18.15 0.36
CA THR A 930 47.39 -17.49 1.65
C THR A 930 46.36 -17.97 2.68
N ASN A 931 46.73 -18.00 3.96
CA ASN A 931 45.78 -18.28 5.04
C ASN A 931 45.07 -17.02 5.54
N ASP A 932 45.46 -15.84 5.07
CA ASP A 932 45.01 -14.55 5.62
C ASP A 932 43.73 -14.04 4.96
N PHE A 933 43.10 -14.84 4.09
CA PHE A 933 41.89 -14.45 3.36
C PHE A 933 40.68 -14.17 4.26
N SER A 934 40.67 -14.67 5.51
CA SER A 934 39.62 -14.36 6.49
C SER A 934 39.87 -13.03 7.22
N LEU A 935 41.06 -12.44 7.09
CA LEU A 935 41.45 -11.18 7.73
C LEU A 935 41.25 -10.00 6.78
N LEU A 936 41.57 -10.20 5.49
CA LEU A 936 41.54 -9.19 4.43
C LEU A 936 40.90 -9.74 3.15
N SER A 937 40.09 -8.93 2.47
CA SER A 937 39.57 -9.30 1.14
C SER A 937 40.67 -9.21 0.07
N GLU A 938 40.43 -9.84 -1.10
CA GLU A 938 41.41 -9.84 -2.20
C GLU A 938 41.72 -8.42 -2.68
N ASN A 939 40.70 -7.56 -2.74
CA ASN A 939 40.88 -6.16 -3.15
C ASN A 939 41.60 -5.35 -2.08
N GLU A 940 41.29 -5.54 -0.79
CA GLU A 940 42.02 -4.89 0.30
C GLU A 940 43.51 -5.24 0.28
N GLY A 941 43.84 -6.52 0.12
CA GLY A 941 45.22 -6.98 0.02
C GLY A 941 45.96 -6.39 -1.18
N LEU A 942 45.29 -6.32 -2.34
CA LEU A 942 45.79 -5.68 -3.55
C LEU A 942 46.09 -4.21 -3.30
N LEU A 943 45.12 -3.45 -2.77
CA LEU A 943 45.21 -2.01 -2.59
C LEU A 943 46.24 -1.63 -1.53
N ALA A 944 46.28 -2.33 -0.39
CA ALA A 944 47.28 -2.13 0.64
C ALA A 944 48.70 -2.37 0.10
N SER A 945 48.89 -3.43 -0.70
CA SER A 945 50.19 -3.75 -1.30
C SER A 945 50.57 -2.76 -2.41
N PHE A 946 49.64 -2.45 -3.32
CA PHE A 946 49.89 -1.63 -4.50
C PHE A 946 50.06 -0.14 -4.16
N LEU A 947 49.18 0.43 -3.33
CA LEU A 947 49.20 1.84 -2.98
C LEU A 947 50.22 2.14 -1.90
N LEU A 948 50.11 1.46 -0.76
CA LEU A 948 50.83 1.82 0.46
C LEU A 948 52.12 1.02 0.68
N GLY A 949 52.27 -0.12 -0.02
CA GLY A 949 53.39 -1.05 0.19
C GLY A 949 53.19 -1.98 1.40
N ASN A 950 52.00 -1.97 2.01
CA ASN A 950 51.67 -2.81 3.16
C ASN A 950 51.19 -4.18 2.69
N ALA A 951 52.11 -5.14 2.65
CA ALA A 951 51.81 -6.52 2.29
C ALA A 951 51.54 -7.38 3.55
N PHE A 952 50.27 -7.48 3.91
CA PHE A 952 49.81 -8.26 5.07
C PHE A 952 49.79 -9.77 4.80
N GLU A 953 49.37 -10.19 3.59
CA GLU A 953 49.21 -11.61 3.27
C GLU A 953 50.55 -12.36 3.16
N ASP A 954 50.64 -13.51 3.82
CA ASP A 954 51.77 -14.43 3.72
C ASP A 954 51.51 -15.49 2.65
N TYR A 955 52.24 -15.38 1.54
CA TYR A 955 51.97 -16.19 0.34
C TYR A 955 52.83 -17.45 0.29
N PHE A 956 52.24 -18.53 -0.18
CA PHE A 956 52.94 -19.78 -0.48
C PHE A 956 52.39 -20.42 -1.76
N GLU A 957 53.19 -21.28 -2.38
CA GLU A 957 52.73 -22.07 -3.52
C GLU A 957 51.97 -23.29 -3.01
N ARG A 958 50.74 -23.49 -3.49
CA ARG A 958 49.92 -24.67 -3.25
C ARG A 958 49.63 -25.36 -4.57
N LYS A 959 50.11 -26.60 -4.72
CA LYS A 959 49.93 -27.40 -5.93
C LYS A 959 49.35 -28.76 -5.60
N GLY A 960 48.19 -29.07 -6.17
CA GLY A 960 47.51 -30.32 -5.88
C GLY A 960 46.12 -30.41 -6.49
N TYR A 961 45.29 -31.21 -5.83
CA TYR A 961 43.90 -31.41 -6.20
C TYR A 961 43.05 -31.59 -4.95
N GLU A 962 41.78 -31.25 -5.08
CA GLU A 962 40.78 -31.44 -4.03
C GLU A 962 39.47 -31.94 -4.60
N ALA A 963 38.73 -32.68 -3.79
CA ALA A 963 37.39 -33.16 -4.09
C ALA A 963 36.50 -32.94 -2.87
N TRP A 964 35.25 -32.56 -3.08
CA TRP A 964 34.31 -32.31 -1.99
C TRP A 964 32.90 -32.80 -2.28
N LEU A 965 32.21 -33.10 -1.20
CA LEU A 965 30.78 -33.35 -1.13
C LEU A 965 30.16 -32.25 -0.27
N LYS A 966 29.08 -31.62 -0.71
CA LYS A 966 28.32 -30.63 0.07
C LYS A 966 26.84 -31.01 0.08
N GLN A 967 26.27 -31.16 1.27
CA GLN A 967 24.84 -31.34 1.46
C GLN A 967 24.25 -30.05 2.03
N GLN A 968 23.34 -29.42 1.26
CA GLN A 968 22.53 -28.31 1.75
C GLN A 968 21.36 -28.90 2.56
N LEU A 969 21.28 -28.59 3.85
CA LEU A 969 20.24 -29.10 4.75
C LEU A 969 19.02 -28.17 4.73
N THR A 970 19.24 -26.86 4.90
CA THR A 970 18.25 -25.79 4.76
C THR A 970 18.82 -24.66 3.88
N PRO A 971 18.03 -23.65 3.45
CA PRO A 971 18.59 -22.49 2.73
C PRO A 971 19.71 -21.75 3.48
N SER A 972 19.78 -21.92 4.80
CA SER A 972 20.75 -21.28 5.69
C SER A 972 21.83 -22.23 6.23
N THR A 973 21.76 -23.55 6.00
CA THR A 973 22.70 -24.52 6.63
C THR A 973 23.23 -25.56 5.64
N ALA A 974 24.53 -25.88 5.73
CA ALA A 974 25.18 -26.87 4.90
C ALA A 974 26.28 -27.65 5.63
N VAL A 975 26.46 -28.91 5.24
CA VAL A 975 27.60 -29.74 5.66
C VAL A 975 28.47 -30.02 4.45
N ARG A 976 29.79 -29.93 4.61
CA ARG A 976 30.76 -30.26 3.56
C ARG A 976 31.81 -31.23 4.06
N VAL A 977 32.19 -32.17 3.21
CA VAL A 977 33.36 -33.04 3.40
C VAL A 977 34.30 -32.79 2.23
N ARG A 978 35.55 -32.43 2.51
CA ARG A 978 36.60 -32.15 1.52
C ARG A 978 37.79 -33.07 1.74
N TYR A 979 38.32 -33.65 0.68
CA TYR A 979 39.63 -34.28 0.66
C TYR A 979 40.59 -33.42 -0.17
N ALA A 980 41.80 -33.17 0.34
CA ALA A 980 42.82 -32.41 -0.35
C ALA A 980 44.19 -33.11 -0.28
N ASP A 981 44.92 -33.07 -1.38
CA ASP A 981 46.28 -33.60 -1.50
C ASP A 981 47.16 -32.54 -2.16
N ASP A 982 47.83 -31.75 -1.33
CA ASP A 982 48.52 -30.53 -1.74
C ASP A 982 49.99 -30.54 -1.33
N LYS A 983 50.86 -30.20 -2.27
CA LYS A 983 52.25 -29.85 -1.99
C LYS A 983 52.35 -28.34 -1.73
N TYR A 984 52.96 -27.99 -0.61
CA TYR A 984 53.23 -26.63 -0.17
C TYR A 984 54.71 -26.30 -0.36
N SER A 985 55.00 -25.10 -0.85
CA SER A 985 56.37 -24.61 -1.02
C SER A 985 56.46 -23.11 -0.79
N SER A 986 57.56 -22.69 -0.16
CA SER A 986 57.85 -21.29 0.16
C SER A 986 57.98 -20.44 -1.11
N LEU A 987 57.38 -19.24 -1.07
CA LEU A 987 57.55 -18.22 -2.11
C LEU A 987 58.42 -17.07 -1.58
N PHE A 988 59.17 -16.44 -2.49
CA PHE A 988 60.05 -15.33 -2.16
C PHE A 988 59.54 -14.04 -2.79
N ILE A 989 59.85 -12.91 -2.15
CA ILE A 989 59.56 -11.59 -2.70
C ILE A 989 60.33 -11.42 -4.01
N ASN A 990 59.63 -10.98 -5.06
CA ASN A 990 60.26 -10.55 -6.32
C ASN A 990 59.94 -9.08 -6.64
N ASN A 991 59.13 -8.40 -5.82
CA ASN A 991 58.74 -7.01 -6.04
C ASN A 991 58.44 -6.30 -4.72
N ASP A 992 59.15 -5.19 -4.46
CA ASP A 992 58.98 -4.30 -3.29
C ASP A 992 58.49 -2.90 -3.69
N TRP A 993 57.90 -2.76 -4.89
CA TRP A 993 57.36 -1.51 -5.39
C TRP A 993 55.96 -1.23 -4.82
N SER A 994 55.67 0.05 -4.57
CA SER A 994 54.35 0.58 -4.21
C SER A 994 54.22 2.01 -4.70
N LEU A 995 53.00 2.49 -4.94
CA LEU A 995 52.75 3.81 -5.53
C LEU A 995 53.13 4.99 -4.62
N LEU A 996 52.69 4.96 -3.35
CA LEU A 996 52.80 6.11 -2.43
C LEU A 996 54.07 6.05 -1.56
N ASN A 997 54.55 4.85 -1.22
CA ASN A 997 55.70 4.66 -0.32
C ASN A 997 56.86 3.86 -0.95
N PRO A 998 57.41 4.29 -2.10
CA PRO A 998 58.44 3.52 -2.82
C PRO A 998 59.72 3.29 -1.99
N SER A 999 60.06 4.18 -1.07
CA SER A 999 61.27 4.12 -0.22
C SER A 999 61.08 3.38 1.11
N MET A 1000 59.85 3.00 1.49
CA MET A 1000 59.60 2.26 2.74
C MET A 1000 60.23 0.85 2.66
N LEU A 1001 60.84 0.38 3.75
CA LEU A 1001 61.28 -1.01 3.88
C LEU A 1001 60.05 -1.88 4.16
N LYS A 1002 59.72 -2.81 3.25
CA LYS A 1002 58.52 -3.64 3.36
C LYS A 1002 58.82 -4.95 4.10
N ARG A 1003 57.80 -5.51 4.75
CA ARG A 1003 57.86 -6.82 5.43
C ARG A 1003 58.17 -7.93 4.42
N GLY A 1004 59.11 -8.81 4.78
CA GLY A 1004 59.46 -10.03 4.05
C GLY A 1004 58.29 -11.03 3.94
N ASN A 1005 58.31 -11.92 2.94
CA ASN A 1005 57.40 -13.07 2.89
C ASN A 1005 57.98 -14.20 3.75
N PRO A 1006 57.32 -14.60 4.85
CA PRO A 1006 57.83 -15.66 5.73
C PRO A 1006 57.98 -16.99 4.99
N ARG A 1007 58.97 -17.79 5.41
CA ARG A 1007 59.07 -19.18 4.95
C ARG A 1007 58.01 -20.02 5.64
N ILE A 1008 57.49 -20.99 4.90
CA ILE A 1008 56.59 -22.01 5.44
C ILE A 1008 57.35 -23.32 5.62
N ASP A 1009 56.69 -24.32 6.23
CA ASP A 1009 57.24 -25.67 6.27
C ASP A 1009 56.92 -26.38 4.96
N ASP A 1010 57.91 -26.44 4.07
CA ASP A 1010 57.80 -27.11 2.78
C ASP A 1010 57.48 -28.61 2.97
N GLY A 1011 56.43 -29.08 2.30
CA GLY A 1011 56.01 -30.47 2.42
C GLY A 1011 54.64 -30.72 1.82
N ARG A 1012 54.16 -31.95 1.95
CA ARG A 1012 52.88 -32.41 1.41
C ARG A 1012 51.87 -32.60 2.53
N ILE A 1013 50.77 -31.86 2.48
CA ILE A 1013 49.64 -32.05 3.40
C ILE A 1013 48.56 -32.82 2.64
N ARG A 1014 48.14 -33.95 3.24
CA ARG A 1014 46.94 -34.67 2.83
C ARG A 1014 45.94 -34.60 3.96
N SER A 1015 44.78 -34.02 3.71
CA SER A 1015 43.80 -33.81 4.76
C SER A 1015 42.38 -34.11 4.32
N ILE A 1016 41.57 -34.52 5.30
CA ILE A 1016 40.13 -34.61 5.21
C ILE A 1016 39.56 -33.50 6.10
N THR A 1017 38.75 -32.61 5.53
CA THR A 1017 38.07 -31.54 6.25
C THR A 1017 36.58 -31.81 6.28
N VAL A 1018 35.96 -31.84 7.47
CA VAL A 1018 34.50 -31.80 7.63
C VAL A 1018 34.12 -30.42 8.12
N SER A 1019 33.19 -29.74 7.46
CA SER A 1019 32.71 -28.42 7.87
C SER A 1019 31.19 -28.33 7.94
N PHE A 1020 30.71 -27.57 8.91
CA PHE A 1020 29.33 -27.15 9.08
C PHE A 1020 29.25 -25.64 8.92
N GLU A 1021 28.44 -25.18 7.98
CA GLU A 1021 28.24 -23.79 7.61
C GLU A 1021 26.79 -23.41 7.97
N PHE A 1022 26.57 -22.29 8.68
CA PHE A 1022 25.24 -21.72 8.85
C PHE A 1022 25.24 -20.19 8.71
N ASP A 1023 24.26 -19.66 7.98
CA ASP A 1023 24.12 -18.23 7.73
C ASP A 1023 22.63 -17.86 7.60
N SER A 1024 22.11 -17.21 8.64
CA SER A 1024 20.73 -16.71 8.76
C SER A 1024 20.64 -15.18 8.71
N ARG A 1025 21.71 -14.50 8.27
CA ARG A 1025 21.73 -13.05 8.19
C ARG A 1025 20.66 -12.52 7.23
N ASN A 1026 20.05 -11.40 7.60
CA ASN A 1026 19.02 -10.74 6.81
C ASN A 1026 19.57 -10.17 5.49
N VAL A 1027 20.78 -9.60 5.53
CA VAL A 1027 21.52 -9.14 4.35
C VAL A 1027 22.82 -9.92 4.24
N LYS A 1028 23.12 -10.43 3.05
CA LYS A 1028 24.32 -11.23 2.78
C LYS A 1028 25.07 -10.63 1.60
N ARG A 1029 26.36 -10.35 1.81
CA ARG A 1029 27.31 -10.07 0.73
C ARG A 1029 28.18 -11.29 0.51
N PHE A 1030 28.60 -11.49 -0.73
CA PHE A 1030 29.50 -12.56 -1.11
C PHE A 1030 30.69 -11.97 -1.83
N ASP A 1031 31.86 -12.52 -1.53
CA ASP A 1031 33.09 -12.23 -2.25
C ASP A 1031 33.57 -13.50 -2.97
N THR A 1032 34.34 -13.34 -4.04
CA THR A 1032 34.81 -14.46 -4.87
C THR A 1032 36.31 -14.36 -5.10
N ARG A 1033 37.04 -15.33 -4.56
CA ARG A 1033 38.50 -15.49 -4.76
C ARG A 1033 38.76 -16.86 -5.36
N ASN A 1034 39.55 -16.95 -6.44
CA ASN A 1034 39.86 -18.23 -7.09
C ASN A 1034 38.59 -19.07 -7.40
N PHE A 1035 37.54 -18.45 -7.97
CA PHE A 1035 36.22 -19.06 -8.24
C PHE A 1035 35.50 -19.65 -7.01
N TYR A 1036 36.01 -19.38 -5.82
CA TYR A 1036 35.40 -19.76 -4.56
C TYR A 1036 34.61 -18.57 -4.01
N THR A 1037 33.30 -18.72 -3.94
CA THR A 1037 32.40 -17.72 -3.37
C THR A 1037 32.19 -18.00 -1.89
N TYR A 1038 32.43 -17.01 -1.04
CA TYR A 1038 32.24 -17.10 0.40
C TYR A 1038 31.42 -15.91 0.93
N PRO A 1039 30.63 -16.14 1.99
CA PRO A 1039 29.87 -15.07 2.62
C PRO A 1039 30.83 -14.10 3.35
N VAL A 1040 30.66 -12.81 3.11
CA VAL A 1040 31.33 -11.73 3.86
C VAL A 1040 30.28 -10.89 4.61
N PRO A 1041 30.64 -10.22 5.72
CA PRO A 1041 29.78 -9.21 6.34
C PRO A 1041 29.43 -8.12 5.33
N ALA A 1042 28.13 -7.92 5.06
CA ALA A 1042 27.69 -6.71 4.38
C ALA A 1042 27.67 -5.58 5.41
N GLY A 1043 28.11 -4.38 5.04
CA GLY A 1043 28.01 -3.22 5.93
C GLY A 1043 26.57 -2.98 6.37
N GLU A 1044 25.56 -3.44 5.63
CA GLU A 1044 24.11 -3.34 5.94
C GLU A 1044 23.55 -4.48 6.81
N THR A 1045 24.36 -5.46 7.20
CA THR A 1045 23.89 -6.58 8.05
C THR A 1045 23.46 -6.04 9.41
N GLN A 1046 22.22 -6.33 9.83
CA GLN A 1046 21.67 -5.84 11.10
C GLN A 1046 21.15 -6.95 12.02
N ASN A 1047 20.77 -8.10 11.46
CA ASN A 1047 20.24 -9.20 12.25
C ASN A 1047 20.62 -10.57 11.65
N GLY A 1048 20.51 -11.59 12.49
CA GLY A 1048 20.79 -12.99 12.18
C GLY A 1048 22.11 -13.49 12.75
N TRP A 1049 22.46 -14.71 12.35
CA TRP A 1049 23.66 -15.41 12.76
C TRP A 1049 24.49 -15.85 11.56
N GLN A 1050 25.81 -15.85 11.72
CA GLN A 1050 26.73 -16.51 10.83
C GLN A 1050 27.63 -17.42 11.64
N GLY A 1051 27.93 -18.60 11.14
CA GLY A 1051 28.95 -19.43 11.74
C GLY A 1051 29.46 -20.55 10.86
N TYR A 1052 30.62 -21.02 11.26
CA TYR A 1052 31.39 -22.04 10.59
C TYR A 1052 32.07 -22.87 11.66
N PHE A 1053 32.00 -24.18 11.52
CA PHE A 1053 32.76 -25.13 12.31
C PHE A 1053 33.45 -26.07 11.34
N SER A 1054 34.70 -26.43 11.60
CA SER A 1054 35.41 -27.42 10.81
C SER A 1054 36.42 -28.21 11.61
N MET A 1055 36.63 -29.45 11.18
CA MET A 1055 37.69 -30.34 11.63
C MET A 1055 38.52 -30.75 10.42
N GLU A 1056 39.80 -30.38 10.38
CA GLU A 1056 40.79 -30.83 9.41
C GLU A 1056 41.65 -31.92 10.04
N TYR A 1057 41.55 -33.15 9.54
CA TYR A 1057 42.41 -34.27 9.93
C TYR A 1057 43.49 -34.47 8.87
N ALA A 1058 44.74 -34.24 9.24
CA ALA A 1058 45.93 -34.44 8.42
C ALA A 1058 46.83 -35.53 9.01
N GLY A 1059 46.25 -36.64 9.48
CA GLY A 1059 47.01 -37.63 10.24
C GLY A 1059 47.82 -38.64 9.42
N ARG A 1060 48.75 -39.36 10.07
CA ARG A 1060 49.65 -40.37 9.46
C ARG A 1060 48.97 -41.39 8.53
N GLY A 1061 47.71 -41.75 8.78
CA GLY A 1061 46.94 -42.67 7.92
C GLY A 1061 46.80 -42.19 6.47
N LEU A 1062 46.87 -40.87 6.22
CA LEU A 1062 46.78 -40.25 4.89
C LEU A 1062 48.14 -40.16 4.17
N LYS A 1063 49.26 -40.50 4.85
CA LYS A 1063 50.63 -40.48 4.31
C LYS A 1063 51.05 -39.09 3.77
N GLY A 1064 50.73 -38.02 4.51
CA GLY A 1064 51.33 -36.70 4.34
C GLY A 1064 52.61 -36.55 5.17
N ASP A 1065 53.30 -35.43 5.01
CA ASP A 1065 54.53 -35.09 5.75
C ASP A 1065 54.26 -34.50 7.14
N PHE A 1066 53.00 -34.09 7.40
CA PHE A 1066 52.54 -33.47 8.64
C PHE A 1066 51.44 -34.34 9.28
N ASP A 1067 51.28 -34.24 10.60
CA ASP A 1067 50.38 -35.08 11.42
C ASP A 1067 49.69 -34.20 12.48
N PHE A 1068 48.47 -33.76 12.20
CA PHE A 1068 47.68 -32.93 13.13
C PHE A 1068 46.17 -33.07 12.88
N THR A 1069 45.38 -32.72 13.89
CA THR A 1069 43.94 -32.47 13.81
C THR A 1069 43.66 -31.03 14.22
N LEU A 1070 43.12 -30.24 13.30
CA LEU A 1070 42.85 -28.82 13.50
C LEU A 1070 41.35 -28.55 13.49
N TYR A 1071 40.82 -28.06 14.61
CA TYR A 1071 39.45 -27.59 14.73
C TYR A 1071 39.43 -26.08 14.54
N LYS A 1072 38.60 -25.58 13.64
CA LYS A 1072 38.36 -24.14 13.48
C LYS A 1072 36.89 -23.84 13.63
N PHE A 1073 36.57 -22.81 14.39
CA PHE A 1073 35.20 -22.31 14.47
C PHE A 1073 35.16 -20.80 14.51
N TYR A 1074 34.09 -20.24 13.95
CA TYR A 1074 33.67 -18.90 14.29
C TYR A 1074 32.14 -18.84 14.35
N ILE A 1075 31.65 -17.98 15.21
CA ILE A 1075 30.24 -17.65 15.33
C ILE A 1075 30.12 -16.15 15.53
N THR A 1076 29.27 -15.52 14.73
CA THR A 1076 28.95 -14.10 14.81
C THR A 1076 27.46 -13.94 14.96
N ARG A 1077 27.06 -13.17 15.97
CA ARG A 1077 25.69 -12.73 16.18
C ARG A 1077 25.61 -11.25 15.86
N TYR A 1078 24.71 -10.89 14.96
CA TYR A 1078 24.39 -9.50 14.64
C TYR A 1078 23.09 -9.12 15.34
N ASN A 1079 23.12 -8.24 16.35
CA ASN A 1079 21.91 -7.84 17.06
C ASN A 1079 21.52 -6.42 16.69
N ARG A 1080 20.32 -6.24 16.16
CA ARG A 1080 19.72 -4.92 16.00
C ARG A 1080 19.23 -4.44 17.37
N LEU A 1081 19.80 -3.34 17.87
CA LEU A 1081 19.32 -2.66 19.08
C LEU A 1081 18.31 -1.57 18.73
N SER A 1082 18.54 -0.87 17.61
CA SER A 1082 17.61 0.11 17.05
C SER A 1082 17.76 0.15 15.54
N SER A 1083 17.07 1.08 14.86
CA SER A 1083 17.20 1.25 13.41
C SER A 1083 18.57 1.77 12.93
N ARG A 1084 19.41 2.27 13.85
CA ARG A 1084 20.76 2.79 13.59
C ARG A 1084 21.84 2.09 14.38
N GLN A 1085 21.48 1.36 15.43
CA GLN A 1085 22.42 0.76 16.35
C GLN A 1085 22.42 -0.75 16.21
N THR A 1086 23.60 -1.32 15.99
CA THR A 1086 23.80 -2.76 16.07
C THR A 1086 24.87 -3.09 17.11
N PHE A 1087 24.68 -4.23 17.76
CA PHE A 1087 25.67 -4.80 18.66
C PHE A 1087 26.00 -6.20 18.16
N ASP A 1088 27.22 -6.31 17.64
CA ASP A 1088 27.73 -7.51 17.01
C ASP A 1088 28.71 -8.19 17.96
N PHE A 1089 28.58 -9.50 18.08
CA PHE A 1089 29.45 -10.29 18.92
C PHE A 1089 30.00 -11.46 18.11
N ARG A 1090 31.32 -11.59 18.09
CA ARG A 1090 32.03 -12.64 17.37
C ARG A 1090 32.93 -13.43 18.32
N VAL A 1091 32.87 -14.74 18.18
CA VAL A 1091 33.81 -15.69 18.78
C VAL A 1091 34.52 -16.41 17.65
N THR A 1092 35.84 -16.47 17.69
CA THR A 1092 36.65 -17.26 16.77
C THR A 1092 37.62 -18.14 17.57
N GLY A 1093 37.82 -19.37 17.13
CA GLY A 1093 38.78 -20.26 17.74
C GLY A 1093 39.42 -21.23 16.74
N ALA A 1094 40.68 -21.56 17.00
CA ALA A 1094 41.44 -22.57 16.30
C ALA A 1094 42.14 -23.44 17.34
N LEU A 1095 41.93 -24.75 17.29
CA LEU A 1095 42.45 -25.69 18.29
C LEU A 1095 43.13 -26.88 17.59
N SER A 1096 44.35 -27.20 18.01
CA SER A 1096 45.16 -28.28 17.48
C SER A 1096 45.57 -29.26 18.58
N ASP A 1097 45.64 -30.54 18.22
CA ASP A 1097 46.16 -31.62 19.06
C ASP A 1097 47.70 -31.80 18.94
N ALA A 1098 48.34 -31.09 18.01
CA ALA A 1098 49.77 -31.17 17.73
C ALA A 1098 50.34 -29.81 17.29
N PHE A 1099 51.67 -29.70 17.26
CA PHE A 1099 52.34 -28.56 16.66
C PHE A 1099 51.96 -28.43 15.18
N LEU A 1100 51.48 -27.26 14.80
CA LEU A 1100 51.05 -26.98 13.45
C LEU A 1100 52.25 -26.56 12.58
N PRO A 1101 52.27 -26.95 11.29
CA PRO A 1101 53.22 -26.35 10.37
C PRO A 1101 52.96 -24.84 10.23
N ALA A 1102 53.98 -24.05 9.87
CA ALA A 1102 53.92 -22.60 9.79
C ALA A 1102 52.72 -22.08 8.97
N GLN A 1103 52.38 -22.75 7.87
CA GLN A 1103 51.20 -22.48 7.03
C GLN A 1103 49.86 -22.94 7.65
N ARG A 1104 49.79 -23.26 8.93
CA ARG A 1104 48.55 -23.57 9.67
C ARG A 1104 48.49 -22.88 11.03
N LEU A 1105 49.56 -22.22 11.47
CA LEU A 1105 49.57 -21.44 12.70
C LEU A 1105 48.48 -20.37 12.73
N SER A 1106 48.01 -20.08 13.93
CA SER A 1106 47.02 -19.04 14.19
C SER A 1106 47.74 -17.79 14.70
N TYR A 1107 47.29 -16.62 14.24
CA TYR A 1107 47.92 -15.33 14.56
C TYR A 1107 46.94 -14.31 15.10
N LEU A 1108 47.29 -13.64 16.20
CA LEU A 1108 46.58 -12.48 16.74
C LEU A 1108 47.43 -11.21 16.59
N GLY A 1109 46.75 -10.08 16.43
CA GLY A 1109 47.36 -8.77 16.25
C GLY A 1109 47.09 -8.22 14.84
N GLY A 1110 46.63 -6.98 14.77
CA GLY A 1110 46.29 -6.32 13.52
C GLY A 1110 44.83 -6.51 13.08
N ILE A 1111 44.61 -6.31 11.77
CA ILE A 1111 43.29 -6.24 11.13
C ILE A 1111 42.46 -7.51 11.39
N GLY A 1112 41.23 -7.32 11.85
CA GLY A 1112 40.26 -8.39 12.06
C GLY A 1112 40.53 -9.31 13.25
N THR A 1113 41.53 -8.99 14.10
CA THR A 1113 41.85 -9.71 15.34
C THR A 1113 41.95 -8.77 16.55
N LEU A 1114 43.16 -8.41 16.97
CA LEU A 1114 43.47 -7.46 18.04
C LEU A 1114 44.02 -6.17 17.41
N ARG A 1115 43.14 -5.19 17.21
CA ARG A 1115 43.46 -3.98 16.43
C ARG A 1115 44.46 -3.05 17.10
N GLY A 1116 44.66 -3.13 18.42
CA GLY A 1116 45.63 -2.31 19.16
C GLY A 1116 47.08 -2.79 19.06
N TYR A 1117 47.32 -3.92 18.39
CA TYR A 1117 48.61 -4.61 18.35
C TYR A 1117 49.14 -4.72 16.92
N GLU A 1118 50.45 -4.96 16.78
CA GLU A 1118 51.10 -5.12 15.48
C GLU A 1118 50.56 -6.35 14.73
N PHE A 1119 50.58 -6.28 13.40
CA PHE A 1119 50.04 -7.36 12.56
C PHE A 1119 50.76 -8.69 12.81
N LYS A 1120 50.00 -9.72 13.20
CA LYS A 1120 50.50 -11.06 13.57
C LYS A 1120 51.57 -11.05 14.68
N GLN A 1121 51.45 -10.13 15.64
CA GLN A 1121 52.36 -10.04 16.78
C GLN A 1121 52.39 -11.32 17.63
N PHE A 1122 51.25 -11.97 17.82
CA PHE A 1122 51.13 -13.20 18.60
C PHE A 1122 50.86 -14.38 17.69
N MET A 1123 51.49 -15.52 17.99
CA MET A 1123 51.33 -16.75 17.22
C MET A 1123 51.19 -17.96 18.13
N GLY A 1124 50.40 -18.95 17.70
CA GLY A 1124 50.26 -20.22 18.41
C GLY A 1124 49.60 -21.30 17.57
N ASP A 1125 49.69 -22.54 18.07
CA ASP A 1125 48.95 -23.67 17.51
C ASP A 1125 47.45 -23.55 17.82
N ASN A 1126 47.15 -22.93 18.96
CA ASN A 1126 45.81 -22.66 19.45
C ASN A 1126 45.57 -21.16 19.56
N MET A 1127 44.33 -20.74 19.31
CA MET A 1127 43.87 -19.37 19.43
C MET A 1127 42.42 -19.33 19.91
N LEU A 1128 42.11 -18.37 20.78
CA LEU A 1128 40.77 -17.85 20.99
C LEU A 1128 40.74 -16.33 20.77
N LEU A 1129 39.68 -15.86 20.13
CA LEU A 1129 39.41 -14.44 19.88
C LEU A 1129 37.95 -14.14 20.16
N LEU A 1130 37.72 -13.06 20.87
CA LEU A 1130 36.41 -12.45 21.09
C LEU A 1130 36.44 -11.02 20.58
N ASN A 1131 35.45 -10.65 19.78
CA ASN A 1131 35.24 -9.28 19.33
C ASN A 1131 33.82 -8.86 19.71
N ALA A 1132 33.69 -7.70 20.32
CA ALA A 1132 32.41 -7.03 20.53
C ALA A 1132 32.46 -5.70 19.81
N GLU A 1133 31.49 -5.44 18.94
CA GLU A 1133 31.41 -4.21 18.15
C GLU A 1133 30.03 -3.58 18.32
N TYR A 1134 30.02 -2.34 18.75
CA TYR A 1134 28.86 -1.48 18.73
C TYR A 1134 28.96 -0.56 17.54
N ARG A 1135 27.99 -0.63 16.61
CA ARG A 1135 27.96 0.19 15.42
C ARG A 1135 26.82 1.19 15.51
N LEU A 1136 27.16 2.47 15.43
CA LEU A 1136 26.23 3.58 15.27
C LEU A 1136 26.25 4.03 13.82
N ARG A 1137 25.25 3.58 13.06
CA ARG A 1137 25.14 3.87 11.64
C ARG A 1137 24.73 5.31 11.38
N PHE A 1138 25.36 5.86 10.35
CA PHE A 1138 25.05 7.14 9.77
C PHE A 1138 23.70 7.10 9.04
N ARG A 1139 23.51 6.09 8.16
CA ARG A 1139 22.26 5.81 7.42
C ARG A 1139 21.56 4.45 7.84
N ARG A 1140 20.34 4.02 7.40
CA ARG A 1140 19.53 2.80 7.95
C ARG A 1140 19.68 1.82 6.82
N SER A 1141 19.46 2.32 5.60
CA SER A 1141 20.12 1.89 4.38
C SER A 1141 21.54 2.48 4.30
N GLY A 1142 22.56 1.65 4.12
CA GLY A 1142 23.95 2.09 3.97
C GLY A 1142 24.94 1.46 4.97
N GLY A 1143 26.14 1.15 4.47
CA GLY A 1143 27.23 0.52 5.24
C GLY A 1143 28.00 1.47 6.16
N SER A 1144 27.79 2.79 6.10
CA SER A 1144 28.58 3.75 6.89
C SER A 1144 28.17 3.83 8.36
N ALA A 1145 29.15 3.78 9.27
CA ALA A 1145 28.93 3.80 10.71
C ALA A 1145 30.14 4.29 11.49
N LEU A 1146 29.89 4.88 12.66
CA LEU A 1146 30.88 4.92 13.73
C LEU A 1146 30.87 3.57 14.45
N VAL A 1147 32.03 2.96 14.63
CA VAL A 1147 32.20 1.65 15.28
C VAL A 1147 32.95 1.87 16.58
N ALA A 1148 32.43 1.38 17.69
CA ALA A 1148 33.21 1.23 18.92
C ALA A 1148 33.42 -0.26 19.14
N PHE A 1149 34.63 -0.66 19.51
CA PHE A 1149 34.94 -2.08 19.61
C PHE A 1149 35.87 -2.41 20.76
N VAL A 1150 35.79 -3.68 21.16
CA VAL A 1150 36.65 -4.31 22.16
C VAL A 1150 37.06 -5.66 21.63
N ASP A 1151 38.37 -5.89 21.63
CA ASP A 1151 38.93 -7.16 21.20
C ASP A 1151 39.67 -7.80 22.38
N ALA A 1152 39.50 -9.12 22.54
CA ALA A 1152 40.29 -9.91 23.49
C ALA A 1152 40.74 -11.20 22.84
N GLY A 1153 42.02 -11.54 23.01
CA GLY A 1153 42.63 -12.65 22.31
C GLY A 1153 43.68 -13.37 23.16
N TYR A 1154 43.83 -14.66 22.91
CA TYR A 1154 44.84 -15.49 23.54
C TYR A 1154 45.35 -16.53 22.55
N THR A 1155 46.67 -16.66 22.46
CA THR A 1155 47.36 -17.74 21.73
C THR A 1155 48.15 -18.61 22.68
N PHE A 1156 48.16 -19.92 22.44
CA PHE A 1156 48.95 -20.86 23.22
C PHE A 1156 49.42 -22.04 22.34
N GLN A 1157 50.46 -22.73 22.79
CA GLN A 1157 51.00 -23.89 22.08
C GLN A 1157 50.13 -25.14 22.31
N ALA A 1158 50.23 -26.12 21.41
CA ALA A 1158 49.60 -27.41 21.61
C ALA A 1158 50.30 -28.16 22.77
N LEU A 1159 49.50 -28.70 23.70
CA LEU A 1159 50.03 -29.49 24.82
C LEU A 1159 50.66 -30.78 24.27
N HIS A 1160 51.98 -30.84 24.24
CA HIS A 1160 52.75 -32.05 23.95
C HIS A 1160 53.39 -32.57 25.23
N GLU A 1161 53.42 -33.91 25.42
CA GLU A 1161 53.99 -34.57 26.61
C GLU A 1161 55.33 -33.94 27.01
N VAL A 1162 55.31 -33.09 28.03
CA VAL A 1162 56.51 -32.62 28.70
C VAL A 1162 57.02 -33.78 29.56
N SER A 1163 58.26 -34.19 29.28
CA SER A 1163 59.04 -35.18 30.01
C SER A 1163 58.83 -35.11 31.52
N ALA A 1164 58.73 -36.28 32.16
CA ALA A 1164 58.42 -36.57 33.55
C ALA A 1164 59.39 -36.00 34.64
N GLU A 1165 60.05 -34.86 34.42
CA GLU A 1165 60.88 -34.17 35.43
C GLU A 1165 60.38 -32.77 35.83
N ARG A 1166 59.21 -32.33 35.34
CA ARG A 1166 58.50 -31.14 35.85
C ARG A 1166 57.12 -31.51 36.38
N SER A 1167 57.09 -32.26 37.48
CA SER A 1167 55.89 -32.40 38.31
C SER A 1167 55.85 -31.27 39.34
N GLU A 1168 54.74 -30.50 39.36
CA GLU A 1168 54.21 -29.64 40.44
C GLU A 1168 53.77 -28.22 40.03
N HIS A 1169 53.65 -27.88 38.74
CA HIS A 1169 52.80 -26.74 38.34
C HIS A 1169 51.77 -27.29 37.36
N GLU A 1170 50.53 -27.47 37.84
CA GLU A 1170 49.37 -27.41 36.94
C GLU A 1170 49.53 -26.11 36.17
N GLU A 1171 49.55 -26.15 34.83
CA GLU A 1171 49.45 -24.94 34.00
C GLU A 1171 48.06 -24.32 34.24
N GLU A 1172 47.94 -23.64 35.38
CA GLU A 1172 46.86 -22.73 35.70
C GLU A 1172 46.89 -21.65 34.60
N ILE A 1173 45.73 -21.38 33.99
CA ILE A 1173 45.61 -20.37 32.93
C ILE A 1173 46.10 -19.04 33.48
N ASP A 1174 47.25 -18.61 32.98
CA ASP A 1174 47.86 -17.36 33.39
C ASP A 1174 47.01 -16.19 32.86
N LEU A 1175 46.32 -15.54 33.79
CA LEU A 1175 45.41 -14.41 33.57
C LEU A 1175 46.10 -13.20 32.92
N ASP A 1176 47.43 -13.16 32.98
CA ASP A 1176 48.28 -12.08 32.45
C ASP A 1176 48.54 -12.22 30.94
N ASN A 1177 48.27 -13.38 30.32
CA ASN A 1177 48.55 -13.59 28.88
C ASN A 1177 47.34 -13.35 27.95
N VAL A 1178 46.23 -12.83 28.47
CA VAL A 1178 45.08 -12.44 27.64
C VAL A 1178 45.28 -11.00 27.18
N HIS A 1179 45.53 -10.83 25.88
CA HIS A 1179 45.72 -9.53 25.27
C HIS A 1179 44.39 -8.87 24.94
N THR A 1180 44.26 -7.59 25.27
CA THR A 1180 43.04 -6.82 25.04
C THR A 1180 43.33 -5.45 24.46
N ASP A 1181 42.42 -4.99 23.61
CA ASP A 1181 42.41 -3.61 23.12
C ASP A 1181 40.98 -3.06 23.04
N ILE A 1182 40.91 -1.74 22.95
CA ILE A 1182 39.68 -0.97 22.77
C ILE A 1182 39.91 0.07 21.69
N GLY A 1183 38.90 0.34 20.89
CA GLY A 1183 39.04 1.35 19.84
C GLY A 1183 37.74 1.90 19.30
N ILE A 1184 37.93 2.86 18.40
CA ILE A 1184 36.88 3.50 17.62
C ILE A 1184 37.24 3.42 16.15
N GLY A 1185 36.24 3.24 15.30
CA GLY A 1185 36.41 3.14 13.87
C GLY A 1185 35.37 3.97 13.13
N LEU A 1186 35.73 4.40 11.92
CA LEU A 1186 34.87 5.08 10.98
C LEU A 1186 34.74 4.21 9.73
N GLN A 1187 33.55 3.68 9.51
CA GLN A 1187 33.18 2.96 8.31
C GLN A 1187 32.47 3.90 7.34
N LEU A 1188 32.93 3.96 6.09
CA LEU A 1188 32.30 4.70 5.01
C LEU A 1188 31.89 3.69 3.93
N GLY A 1189 30.59 3.39 3.90
CA GLY A 1189 30.00 2.40 3.04
C GLY A 1189 30.59 1.01 3.27
N ASP A 1190 30.69 0.28 2.18
CA ASP A 1190 31.22 -1.08 2.13
C ASP A 1190 32.70 -1.11 1.69
N ASP A 1191 33.29 0.07 1.50
CA ASP A 1191 34.53 0.25 0.75
C ASP A 1191 35.70 0.83 1.58
N ILE A 1192 35.44 1.60 2.64
CA ILE A 1192 36.50 2.22 3.44
C ILE A 1192 36.23 2.01 4.94
N HIS A 1193 37.27 1.59 5.68
CA HIS A 1193 37.24 1.51 7.14
C HIS A 1193 38.51 2.11 7.74
N ILE A 1194 38.36 2.98 8.74
CA ILE A 1194 39.48 3.58 9.48
C ILE A 1194 39.31 3.21 10.94
N ASP A 1195 40.26 2.49 11.55
CA ASP A 1195 40.20 2.09 12.95
C ASP A 1195 41.34 2.73 13.75
N LEU A 1196 41.04 3.29 14.92
CA LEU A 1196 42.01 3.72 15.92
C LEU A 1196 41.82 2.86 17.18
N ALA A 1197 42.84 2.09 17.53
CA ALA A 1197 42.79 1.15 18.65
C ALA A 1197 43.93 1.40 19.64
N GLN A 1198 43.65 1.22 20.92
CA GLN A 1198 44.60 1.34 22.02
C GLN A 1198 44.68 0.01 22.77
N SER A 1199 45.88 -0.55 22.87
CA SER A 1199 46.14 -1.68 23.76
C SER A 1199 45.92 -1.27 25.22
N LEU A 1200 45.33 -2.17 26.01
CA LEU A 1200 45.11 -1.98 27.45
C LEU A 1200 46.29 -2.47 28.31
N GLU A 1201 47.36 -2.97 27.68
CA GLU A 1201 48.60 -3.33 28.36
C GLU A 1201 49.57 -2.15 28.42
N GLU A 1202 50.37 -2.06 29.49
CA GLU A 1202 51.33 -0.97 29.69
C GLU A 1202 52.43 -1.03 28.59
N ASP A 1203 52.77 0.12 27.99
CA ASP A 1203 53.87 0.39 27.03
C ASP A 1203 53.57 0.52 25.52
N MET A 1204 52.33 0.39 25.05
CA MET A 1204 52.00 0.54 23.61
C MET A 1204 51.18 1.81 23.30
N GLY A 1205 51.57 2.58 22.27
CA GLY A 1205 50.79 3.71 21.76
C GLY A 1205 49.60 3.28 20.90
N PRO A 1206 48.69 4.19 20.53
CA PRO A 1206 47.51 3.85 19.73
C PRO A 1206 47.90 3.48 18.30
N ALA A 1207 47.27 2.43 17.76
CA ALA A 1207 47.43 1.96 16.39
C ALA A 1207 46.32 2.52 15.49
N LEU A 1208 46.71 3.01 14.30
CA LEU A 1208 45.79 3.48 13.26
C LEU A 1208 45.80 2.50 12.08
N MET A 1209 44.61 2.04 11.67
CA MET A 1209 44.43 1.15 10.53
C MET A 1209 43.52 1.81 9.48
N LEU A 1210 43.88 1.63 8.21
CA LEU A 1210 43.07 2.03 7.06
C LEU A 1210 42.86 0.81 6.17
N ARG A 1211 41.60 0.53 5.85
CA ARG A 1211 41.16 -0.55 4.97
C ARG A 1211 40.39 0.01 3.79
N LEU A 1212 40.62 -0.56 2.61
CA LEU A 1212 40.10 -0.07 1.33
C LEU A 1212 39.69 -1.28 0.48
N GLU A 1213 38.41 -1.49 0.17
CA GLU A 1213 37.96 -2.54 -0.75
C GLU A 1213 37.93 -2.10 -2.22
N ARG A 1214 37.77 -0.80 -2.48
CA ARG A 1214 37.73 -0.24 -3.84
C ARG A 1214 38.45 1.10 -3.89
N ILE A 1215 39.02 1.42 -5.06
CA ILE A 1215 39.45 2.78 -5.39
C ILE A 1215 38.33 3.38 -6.25
N PHE A 1216 37.62 4.37 -5.69
CA PHE A 1216 36.60 5.22 -6.35
C PHE A 1216 35.53 4.49 -7.16
#